data_AF-A0A3D5E694-F1
#
_entry.id   AF-A0A3D5E694-F1
#
_cell.length_a   1.000
_cell.length_b   1.000
_cell.length_c   1.000
_cell.angle_alpha   90.00
_cell.angle_beta   90.00
_cell.angle_gamma   90.00
#
_symmetry.space_group_name_H-M   'P 1'
#
loop_
_entity.id
_entity.type
_entity.pdbx_description
1 polymer ?
#
loop_
_entity_poly.entity_id
_entity_poly.type
_entity_poly.pdbx_seq_one_letter_code
_entity_poly.pdbx_strand_id
1 'polypeptide(L)'
;MEIGNIQSIDIDDEMQAAYLSYAMSVIVSRALPDARDGLKPVHRRILYAMHDMGINPQSTHKKSARIVGEVLGKYHPHGDQAVYDAMARMTQDFSMRLTLLDGQGNFGSMDGDTPAAMRYTEARLHPISTQLLADIEKDTVEYVNNFDDTIIEPQVLPAAFPNLMVNGSTGIAVGMSTSIPPHNLAEVCKALELMLNNWTNLDQVQTSDLMNHIQGPDFPTGGLVINDSNDETLASAYGSGRGKITVRARVHIEELSRGRQRVIVTELPYQTNKSSLISRIANLVRDNRIQGITDLRDESDRQGLRIVIDLNKTVSAEKMVDQLFKYTPLQTTFSIILLALVNGEPRLLTLKQLLKVFIEHRIEIIQRRSKYELNKAKDRAHIISGLLIALDNIDQVITLIRKSKTVIIARKSLMDTYDLSTIQAHAILNMPLKQLSRLQSSLLKEEYQELDQKIDILKSLIKSPKKIREQVSIELKKVSKKYSDHRRTHILKSTNTSNNILAPDENSWVILTKEGNITRINSNKKPSMNGYHPISIMKVNSNDILYLIANNGTASSITVGSIPLSDKPQSSVPVDSISAIKDPSTVVTMMSTNSTHEGDSNHQSSLLIITRNGSIKKLLLQNLPGPSASLFTIAKINKNDQITDACWTKDNNDIMIFSSQGKAIRFKSNTVRNTGLTAGTINGIKLKHKSDHAITCLKLEKNDQICIVSNTGKIKRTKLDDYPIQGRGGSGVQACKLDEKQTISKATIIKTNTEQIVLISSRKKSYIINITEVPLRTRAASGSQLVSLGKKEVIDELILYSRSNNKQYDSSDTTPTQTTKRSKLKKNKKKKQIPLFEDQK
;
A
#
# COMPACT_ATOMS: atom_id res chain seq x y z
N MET A 1 76.41 8.71 11.80
CA MET A 1 75.81 9.41 12.95
C MET A 1 75.03 10.56 12.34
N GLU A 2 73.73 10.36 12.10
CA GLU A 2 72.85 11.46 11.67
C GLU A 2 71.99 11.87 12.86
N ILE A 3 72.10 13.16 13.18
CA ILE A 3 71.41 13.86 14.25
C ILE A 3 70.07 14.34 13.68
N GLY A 4 68.95 13.92 14.28
CA GLY A 4 67.66 14.61 14.17
C GLY A 4 66.55 13.86 13.42
N ASN A 5 65.32 14.01 13.91
CA ASN A 5 64.07 13.34 13.50
C ASN A 5 63.58 13.64 12.07
N ILE A 6 64.43 13.55 11.04
CA ILE A 6 64.04 13.79 9.64
C ILE A 6 63.95 12.44 8.93
N GLN A 7 62.73 11.99 8.63
CA GLN A 7 62.48 10.85 7.75
C GLN A 7 62.29 11.36 6.32
N SER A 8 63.22 11.02 5.43
CA SER A 8 63.03 11.23 3.99
C SER A 8 61.99 10.22 3.49
N ILE A 9 60.90 10.70 2.90
CA ILE A 9 59.83 9.88 2.33
C ILE A 9 59.80 10.12 0.82
N ASP A 10 59.76 9.04 0.03
CA ASP A 10 59.60 9.13 -1.41
C ASP A 10 58.20 9.64 -1.77
N ILE A 11 58.12 10.55 -2.75
CA ILE A 11 56.86 11.21 -3.10
C ILE A 11 55.84 10.25 -3.73
N ASP A 12 56.29 9.28 -4.51
CA ASP A 12 55.42 8.32 -5.17
C ASP A 12 54.85 7.34 -4.14
N ASP A 13 55.69 6.88 -3.22
CA ASP A 13 55.28 6.01 -2.10
C ASP A 13 54.29 6.70 -1.16
N GLU A 14 54.57 7.95 -0.74
CA GLU A 14 53.68 8.71 0.14
C GLU A 14 52.34 9.00 -0.56
N MET A 15 52.37 9.39 -1.84
CA MET A 15 51.15 9.67 -2.58
C MET A 15 50.29 8.44 -2.76
N GLN A 16 50.89 7.29 -3.07
CA GLN A 16 50.18 6.02 -3.17
C GLN A 16 49.58 5.61 -1.81
N ALA A 17 50.36 5.69 -0.72
CA ALA A 17 49.92 5.32 0.61
C ALA A 17 48.78 6.23 1.12
N ALA A 18 48.94 7.55 1.02
CA ALA A 18 47.95 8.52 1.43
C ALA A 18 46.65 8.41 0.61
N TYR A 19 46.77 8.24 -0.72
CA TYR A 19 45.61 8.05 -1.60
C TYR A 19 44.88 6.74 -1.29
N LEU A 20 45.59 5.61 -1.12
CA LEU A 20 44.98 4.32 -0.79
C LEU A 20 44.28 4.34 0.57
N SER A 21 44.90 4.97 1.57
CA SER A 21 44.32 5.13 2.92
C SER A 21 43.02 5.95 2.86
N TYR A 22 43.04 7.10 2.18
CA TYR A 22 41.85 7.91 1.97
C TYR A 22 40.77 7.17 1.18
N ALA A 23 41.13 6.52 0.07
CA ALA A 23 40.21 5.77 -0.77
C ALA A 23 39.52 4.66 0.02
N MET A 24 40.28 3.90 0.82
CA MET A 24 39.72 2.83 1.64
C MET A 24 38.79 3.33 2.73
N SER A 25 39.17 4.40 3.43
CA SER A 25 38.31 5.05 4.42
C SER A 25 36.97 5.51 3.80
N VAL A 26 37.01 6.12 2.61
CA VAL A 26 35.80 6.60 1.92
C VAL A 26 34.91 5.43 1.46
N ILE A 27 35.51 4.37 0.91
CA ILE A 27 34.78 3.21 0.39
C ILE A 27 34.09 2.44 1.52
N VAL A 28 34.84 2.07 2.57
CA VAL A 28 34.37 1.17 3.63
C VAL A 28 33.57 1.91 4.71
N SER A 29 34.01 3.11 5.08
CA SER A 29 33.51 3.79 6.29
C SER A 29 32.63 5.01 6.00
N ARG A 30 32.27 5.29 4.74
CA ARG A 30 31.46 6.47 4.38
C ARG A 30 30.41 6.23 3.30
N ALA A 31 30.84 5.83 2.10
CA ALA A 31 30.01 5.97 0.91
C ALA A 31 29.06 4.79 0.65
N LEU A 32 29.51 3.55 0.89
CA LEU A 32 28.75 2.34 0.61
C LEU A 32 27.99 1.82 1.83
N PRO A 33 26.78 1.26 1.65
CA PRO A 33 26.07 0.57 2.73
C PRO A 33 26.61 -0.85 2.95
N ASP A 34 26.43 -1.39 4.16
CA ASP A 34 26.61 -2.83 4.42
C ASP A 34 25.43 -3.62 3.84
N ALA A 35 25.70 -4.73 3.15
CA ALA A 35 24.67 -5.55 2.51
C ALA A 35 23.68 -6.20 3.49
N ARG A 36 24.08 -6.38 4.75
CA ARG A 36 23.30 -7.07 5.79
C ARG A 36 22.19 -6.19 6.37
N ASP A 37 22.49 -4.94 6.73
CA ASP A 37 21.53 -4.01 7.33
C ASP A 37 21.13 -2.84 6.39
N GLY A 38 21.84 -2.66 5.28
CA GLY A 38 21.58 -1.61 4.32
C GLY A 38 21.90 -0.20 4.79
N LEU A 39 22.72 -0.06 5.84
CA LEU A 39 23.04 1.23 6.43
C LEU A 39 24.49 1.65 6.13
N LYS A 40 24.65 2.95 5.94
CA LYS A 40 25.96 3.61 6.03
C LYS A 40 26.31 3.83 7.50
N PRO A 41 27.59 4.00 7.86
CA PRO A 41 27.99 4.19 9.25
C PRO A 41 27.26 5.34 9.97
N VAL A 42 27.05 6.47 9.30
CA VAL A 42 26.31 7.61 9.89
C VAL A 42 24.87 7.24 10.26
N HIS A 43 24.15 6.49 9.40
CA HIS A 43 22.78 6.06 9.69
C HIS A 43 22.74 5.09 10.86
N ARG A 44 23.68 4.12 10.89
CA ARG A 44 23.81 3.13 11.97
C ARG A 44 24.05 3.80 13.32
N ARG A 45 24.99 4.74 13.37
CA ARG A 45 25.34 5.50 14.58
C ARG A 45 24.19 6.37 15.08
N ILE A 46 23.43 7.02 14.18
CA ILE A 46 22.23 7.77 14.58
C ILE A 46 21.19 6.84 15.24
N LEU A 47 20.87 5.70 14.60
CA LEU A 47 19.88 4.76 15.15
C LEU A 47 20.35 4.16 16.48
N TYR A 48 21.62 3.79 16.59
CA TYR A 48 22.20 3.23 17.80
C TYR A 48 22.28 4.26 18.94
N ALA A 49 22.73 5.48 18.67
CA ALA A 49 22.74 6.55 19.67
C ALA A 49 21.34 6.86 20.19
N MET A 50 20.33 6.92 19.31
CA MET A 50 18.94 7.13 19.73
C MET A 50 18.41 5.97 20.58
N HIS A 51 18.83 4.73 20.30
CA HIS A 51 18.53 3.57 21.14
C HIS A 51 19.19 3.66 22.52
N ASP A 52 20.48 3.95 22.58
CA ASP A 52 21.27 4.14 23.81
C ASP A 52 20.69 5.25 24.70
N MET A 53 20.22 6.34 24.08
CA MET A 53 19.52 7.43 24.77
C MET A 53 18.10 7.08 25.24
N GLY A 54 17.58 5.89 24.91
CA GLY A 54 16.21 5.47 25.24
C GLY A 54 15.11 6.16 24.43
N ILE A 55 15.41 6.72 23.26
CA ILE A 55 14.48 7.48 22.41
C ILE A 55 13.67 6.50 21.54
N ASN A 56 12.72 5.83 22.17
CA ASN A 56 11.84 4.85 21.53
C ASN A 56 10.61 5.50 20.87
N PRO A 57 9.85 4.76 20.02
CA PRO A 57 8.62 5.29 19.41
C PRO A 57 7.56 5.78 20.40
N GLN A 58 7.56 5.24 21.62
CA GLN A 58 6.65 5.64 22.70
C GLN A 58 7.17 6.84 23.51
N SER A 59 8.44 7.22 23.35
CA SER A 59 9.03 8.36 24.03
C SER A 59 8.55 9.68 23.43
N THR A 60 8.71 10.77 24.19
CA THR A 60 8.53 12.12 23.67
C THR A 60 9.65 12.45 22.67
N HIS A 61 9.32 13.21 21.62
CA HIS A 61 10.33 13.73 20.71
C HIS A 61 11.43 14.48 21.47
N LYS A 62 12.67 14.32 21.02
CA LYS A 62 13.82 15.03 21.58
C LYS A 62 14.38 15.99 20.55
N LYS A 63 14.91 17.13 21.02
CA LYS A 63 15.57 18.12 20.16
C LYS A 63 16.64 17.46 19.32
N SER A 64 16.59 17.71 18.02
CA SER A 64 17.55 17.19 17.06
C SER A 64 18.99 17.52 17.43
N ALA A 65 19.24 18.74 17.94
CA ALA A 65 20.56 19.15 18.43
C ALA A 65 21.12 18.23 19.53
N ARG A 66 20.27 17.69 20.42
CA ARG A 66 20.70 16.76 21.48
C ARG A 66 21.11 15.40 20.89
N ILE A 67 20.35 14.90 19.92
CA ILE A 67 20.65 13.63 19.24
C ILE A 67 21.95 13.76 18.44
N VAL A 68 22.10 14.85 17.68
CA VAL A 68 23.31 15.13 16.90
C VAL A 68 24.52 15.26 17.83
N GLY A 69 24.41 16.00 18.93
CA GLY A 69 25.49 16.13 19.92
C GLY A 69 25.95 14.79 20.50
N GLU A 70 25.00 13.90 20.81
CA GLU A 70 25.32 12.54 21.30
C GLU A 70 26.06 11.72 20.25
N VAL A 71 25.57 11.74 18.99
CA VAL A 71 26.19 11.00 17.88
C VAL A 71 27.62 11.48 17.65
N LEU A 72 27.85 12.80 17.67
CA LEU A 72 29.17 13.39 17.49
C LEU A 72 30.13 13.05 18.63
N GLY A 73 29.66 13.23 19.87
CA GLY A 73 30.49 13.05 21.06
C GLY A 73 30.93 11.61 21.28
N LYS A 74 30.12 10.63 20.86
CA LYS A 74 30.35 9.20 21.14
C LYS A 74 30.80 8.39 19.92
N TYR A 75 30.23 8.64 18.75
CA TYR A 75 30.29 7.68 17.64
C TYR A 75 30.83 8.26 16.32
N HIS A 76 30.57 9.52 15.99
CA HIS A 76 30.80 10.07 14.64
C HIS A 76 31.63 11.37 14.68
N PRO A 77 32.98 11.29 14.56
CA PRO A 77 33.87 12.44 14.69
C PRO A 77 33.94 13.27 13.39
N HIS A 78 32.79 13.67 12.85
CA HIS A 78 32.67 14.47 11.62
C HIS A 78 31.74 15.67 11.84
N GLY A 79 31.51 16.51 10.82
CA GLY A 79 30.68 17.71 10.96
C GLY A 79 29.25 17.41 11.41
N ASP A 80 28.73 18.26 12.29
CA ASP A 80 27.37 18.21 12.82
C ASP A 80 26.30 18.26 11.72
N GLN A 81 26.52 19.10 10.70
CA GLN A 81 25.61 19.26 9.58
C GLN A 81 25.42 17.94 8.81
N ALA A 82 26.48 17.14 8.62
CA ALA A 82 26.37 15.87 7.90
C ALA A 82 25.50 14.86 8.66
N VAL A 83 25.62 14.82 9.99
CA VAL A 83 24.78 13.98 10.85
C VAL A 83 23.33 14.49 10.83
N TYR A 84 23.14 15.81 10.91
CA TYR A 84 21.82 16.42 10.88
C TYR A 84 21.10 16.19 9.55
N ASP A 85 21.78 16.34 8.42
CA ASP A 85 21.23 16.10 7.08
C ASP A 85 20.86 14.63 6.88
N ALA A 86 21.70 13.70 7.36
CA ALA A 86 21.40 12.27 7.35
C ALA A 86 20.17 11.96 8.22
N MET A 87 20.08 12.55 9.40
CA MET A 87 18.92 12.41 10.29
C MET A 87 17.65 12.99 9.65
N ALA A 88 17.73 14.17 9.03
CA ALA A 88 16.60 14.79 8.36
C ALA A 88 16.09 13.93 7.21
N ARG A 89 16.98 13.40 6.36
CA ARG A 89 16.60 12.45 5.28
C ARG A 89 15.87 11.21 5.81
N MET A 90 16.23 10.72 7.00
CA MET A 90 15.55 9.59 7.63
C MET A 90 14.13 9.88 8.13
N THR A 91 13.73 11.15 8.19
CA THR A 91 12.35 11.58 8.53
C THR A 91 11.50 11.93 7.30
N GLN A 92 12.12 12.14 6.14
CA GLN A 92 11.46 12.58 4.92
C GLN A 92 10.82 11.42 4.14
N ASP A 93 9.49 11.42 4.06
CA ASP A 93 8.68 10.41 3.38
C ASP A 93 8.78 10.43 1.85
N PHE A 94 9.24 11.54 1.26
CA PHE A 94 9.59 11.68 -0.15
C PHE A 94 11.02 11.23 -0.48
N SER A 95 11.89 11.09 0.54
CA SER A 95 13.28 10.66 0.38
C SER A 95 13.45 9.16 0.64
N MET A 96 12.78 8.62 1.66
CA MET A 96 12.86 7.20 2.05
C MET A 96 11.51 6.51 1.89
N ARG A 97 11.55 5.27 1.38
CA ARG A 97 10.35 4.47 1.15
C ARG A 97 9.64 4.09 2.45
N LEU A 98 10.41 3.79 3.49
CA LEU A 98 10.00 3.65 4.88
C LEU A 98 10.92 4.50 5.74
N THR A 99 10.38 5.58 6.31
CA THR A 99 11.13 6.47 7.19
C THR A 99 11.60 5.71 8.43
N LEU A 100 12.84 6.00 8.83
CA LEU A 100 13.47 5.37 9.99
C LEU A 100 13.31 6.23 11.25
N LEU A 101 13.01 7.52 11.09
CA LEU A 101 12.78 8.44 12.19
C LEU A 101 11.41 9.11 12.04
N ASP A 102 10.77 9.37 13.18
CA ASP A 102 9.57 10.17 13.29
C ASP A 102 10.00 11.59 13.71
N GLY A 103 9.71 12.56 12.84
CA GLY A 103 10.18 13.94 12.97
C GLY A 103 9.05 14.92 13.24
N GLN A 104 9.28 15.85 14.16
CA GLN A 104 8.40 16.98 14.44
C GLN A 104 9.11 18.31 14.13
N GLY A 105 8.52 19.11 13.26
CA GLY A 105 9.07 20.37 12.76
C GLY A 105 9.23 20.39 11.25
N ASN A 106 9.90 21.42 10.72
CA ASN A 106 10.19 21.50 9.29
C ASN A 106 11.46 20.72 8.95
N PHE A 107 11.30 19.52 8.39
CA PHE A 107 12.39 18.68 7.89
C PHE A 107 12.64 18.84 6.38
N GLY A 108 12.20 19.95 5.78
CA GLY A 108 12.31 20.21 4.35
C GLY A 108 11.11 19.68 3.56
N SER A 109 11.14 19.93 2.25
CA SER A 109 10.03 19.67 1.34
C SER A 109 10.54 19.19 -0.03
N MET A 110 9.64 18.70 -0.88
CA MET A 110 9.97 18.39 -2.30
C MET A 110 10.29 19.65 -3.13
N ASP A 111 10.03 20.85 -2.59
CA ASP A 111 10.40 22.13 -3.20
C ASP A 111 11.92 22.37 -3.16
N GLY A 112 12.64 21.59 -2.35
CA GLY A 112 14.08 21.76 -2.13
C GLY A 112 14.43 22.63 -0.95
N ASP A 113 13.44 23.02 -0.14
CA ASP A 113 13.71 23.74 1.09
C ASP A 113 14.54 22.86 2.00
N THR A 114 15.65 23.42 2.50
CA THR A 114 16.48 22.74 3.49
C THR A 114 15.69 22.57 4.80
N PRO A 115 15.96 21.51 5.57
CA PRO A 115 15.43 21.38 6.93
C PRO A 115 15.72 22.64 7.76
N ALA A 116 14.80 22.99 8.67
CA ALA A 116 15.05 24.06 9.63
C ALA A 116 16.27 23.71 10.50
N ALA A 117 16.89 24.68 11.17
CA ALA A 117 18.03 24.40 12.04
C ALA A 117 17.67 23.38 13.14
N MET A 118 18.62 22.50 13.48
CA MET A 118 18.45 21.40 14.46
C MET A 118 18.00 21.82 15.87
N ARG A 119 18.03 23.11 16.20
CA ARG A 119 17.49 23.69 17.44
C ARG A 119 15.95 23.76 17.45
N TYR A 120 15.31 23.77 16.28
CA TYR A 120 13.85 23.85 16.15
C TYR A 120 13.21 22.48 15.97
N THR A 121 13.87 21.56 15.25
CA THR A 121 13.32 20.24 14.96
C THR A 121 13.51 19.27 16.12
N GLU A 122 12.62 18.29 16.20
CA GLU A 122 12.66 17.21 17.17
C GLU A 122 12.45 15.87 16.46
N ALA A 123 13.04 14.80 16.98
CA ALA A 123 12.94 13.47 16.38
C ALA A 123 12.86 12.37 17.44
N ARG A 124 12.34 11.22 17.03
CA ARG A 124 12.39 9.94 17.75
C ARG A 124 12.48 8.77 16.78
N LEU A 125 12.76 7.55 17.27
CA LEU A 125 12.77 6.37 16.43
C LEU A 125 11.37 6.10 15.85
N HIS A 126 11.28 5.85 14.54
CA HIS A 126 10.06 5.35 13.92
C HIS A 126 9.79 3.91 14.38
N PRO A 127 8.53 3.46 14.52
CA PRO A 127 8.21 2.10 14.96
C PRO A 127 8.93 0.98 14.21
N ILE A 128 9.17 1.14 12.91
CA ILE A 128 9.88 0.13 12.10
C ILE A 128 11.37 0.03 12.46
N SER A 129 12.00 1.11 12.92
CA SER A 129 13.43 1.11 13.27
C SER A 129 13.75 0.25 14.49
N THR A 130 12.76 0.02 15.34
CA THR A 130 12.87 -0.99 16.42
C THR A 130 13.17 -2.39 15.87
N GLN A 131 12.77 -2.69 14.63
CA GLN A 131 13.07 -3.95 13.98
C GLN A 131 14.52 -4.00 13.47
N LEU A 132 15.16 -2.86 13.20
CA LEU A 132 16.58 -2.82 12.90
C LEU A 132 17.43 -3.12 14.13
N LEU A 133 17.00 -2.63 15.30
CA LEU A 133 17.70 -2.73 16.58
C LEU A 133 17.24 -3.94 17.44
N ALA A 134 16.32 -4.77 16.93
CA ALA A 134 15.72 -5.83 17.70
C ALA A 134 16.78 -6.84 18.19
N ASP A 135 16.72 -7.16 19.48
CA ASP A 135 17.63 -8.13 20.13
C ASP A 135 19.12 -7.73 20.16
N ILE A 136 19.45 -6.45 19.98
CA ILE A 136 20.84 -5.95 19.98
C ILE A 136 21.60 -6.19 21.30
N GLU A 137 20.87 -6.22 22.43
CA GLU A 137 21.39 -6.49 23.79
C GLU A 137 21.68 -7.97 24.06
N LYS A 138 21.36 -8.87 23.12
CA LYS A 138 21.45 -10.34 23.30
C LYS A 138 22.67 -10.93 22.60
N ASP A 139 23.77 -10.17 22.53
CA ASP A 139 25.03 -10.57 21.89
C ASP A 139 24.80 -11.08 20.44
N THR A 140 23.93 -10.37 19.72
CA THR A 140 23.50 -10.78 18.37
C THR A 140 24.42 -10.26 17.27
N VAL A 141 25.22 -9.24 17.54
CA VAL A 141 26.11 -8.59 16.58
C VAL A 141 27.47 -8.34 17.21
N GLU A 142 28.48 -8.19 16.36
CA GLU A 142 29.82 -7.84 16.81
C GLU A 142 29.91 -6.35 17.11
N TYR A 143 30.63 -6.05 18.19
CA TYR A 143 30.94 -4.70 18.63
C TYR A 143 32.40 -4.40 18.36
N VAL A 144 32.66 -3.17 17.95
CA VAL A 144 33.99 -2.61 17.75
C VAL A 144 34.17 -1.40 18.65
N ASN A 145 35.40 -1.05 18.97
CA ASN A 145 35.67 0.19 19.68
C ASN A 145 35.27 1.40 18.81
N ASN A 146 34.84 2.47 19.46
CA ASN A 146 34.62 3.74 18.80
C ASN A 146 35.97 4.43 18.47
N PHE A 147 35.92 5.65 17.95
CA PHE A 147 37.10 6.35 17.43
C PHE A 147 38.15 6.76 18.48
N ASP A 148 37.79 6.79 19.77
CA ASP A 148 38.69 7.12 20.88
C ASP A 148 38.90 5.96 21.88
N ASP A 149 38.47 4.75 21.52
CA ASP A 149 38.58 3.52 22.31
C ASP A 149 37.94 3.60 23.72
N THR A 150 37.01 4.53 23.97
CA THR A 150 36.34 4.67 25.28
C THR A 150 35.03 3.88 25.40
N ILE A 151 34.35 3.65 24.29
CA ILE A 151 33.08 2.91 24.24
C ILE A 151 33.05 1.98 23.03
N ILE A 152 32.05 1.10 23.00
CA ILE A 152 31.84 0.16 21.91
C ILE A 152 30.64 0.57 21.06
N GLU A 153 30.69 0.27 19.76
CA GLU A 153 29.59 0.46 18.81
C GLU A 153 29.37 -0.81 17.96
N PRO A 154 28.12 -1.08 17.53
CA PRO A 154 27.84 -2.26 16.71
C PRO A 154 28.36 -2.08 15.28
N GLN A 155 29.07 -3.08 14.77
CA GLN A 155 29.57 -3.05 13.38
C GLN A 155 28.40 -3.10 12.37
N VAL A 156 27.37 -3.87 12.68
CA VAL A 156 26.14 -4.09 11.89
C VAL A 156 24.95 -4.14 12.83
N LEU A 157 23.74 -3.81 12.35
CA LEU A 157 22.52 -4.00 13.14
C LEU A 157 21.87 -5.37 12.92
N PRO A 158 21.13 -5.92 13.91
CA PRO A 158 20.39 -7.18 13.76
C PRO A 158 19.44 -7.22 12.56
N ALA A 159 18.84 -6.09 12.19
CA ALA A 159 18.06 -5.90 10.96
C ALA A 159 16.98 -6.98 10.70
N ALA A 160 15.88 -6.98 11.45
CA ALA A 160 14.79 -7.95 11.25
C ALA A 160 13.98 -7.78 9.94
N PHE A 161 14.35 -6.83 9.08
CA PHE A 161 13.79 -6.66 7.74
C PHE A 161 14.86 -6.20 6.74
N PRO A 162 14.68 -6.47 5.43
CA PRO A 162 15.69 -6.24 4.40
C PRO A 162 15.78 -4.77 3.99
N ASN A 163 16.27 -3.92 4.89
CA ASN A 163 16.28 -2.46 4.73
C ASN A 163 17.04 -1.98 3.49
N LEU A 164 18.13 -2.63 3.08
CA LEU A 164 18.87 -2.27 1.86
C LEU A 164 17.98 -2.29 0.61
N MET A 165 17.17 -3.34 0.45
CA MET A 165 16.26 -3.45 -0.68
C MET A 165 15.06 -2.53 -0.55
N VAL A 166 14.53 -2.41 0.67
CA VAL A 166 13.29 -1.66 0.92
C VAL A 166 13.50 -0.16 0.77
N ASN A 167 14.54 0.38 1.39
CA ASN A 167 14.84 1.81 1.36
C ASN A 167 15.82 2.21 0.26
N GLY A 168 16.57 1.26 -0.29
CA GLY A 168 17.62 1.55 -1.25
C GLY A 168 18.81 2.26 -0.60
N SER A 169 19.78 2.62 -1.44
CA SER A 169 20.93 3.42 -1.04
C SER A 169 21.54 4.07 -2.27
N THR A 170 22.03 5.28 -2.11
CA THR A 170 22.80 5.99 -3.15
C THR A 170 24.09 6.48 -2.55
N GLY A 171 25.19 6.39 -3.28
CA GLY A 171 26.51 6.78 -2.79
C GLY A 171 27.55 6.81 -3.89
N ILE A 172 28.46 7.76 -3.78
CA ILE A 172 29.63 7.90 -4.65
C ILE A 172 30.84 7.71 -3.76
N ALA A 173 31.67 6.72 -4.08
CA ALA A 173 32.94 6.45 -3.41
C ALA A 173 34.10 6.73 -4.38
N VAL A 174 35.33 6.44 -3.95
CA VAL A 174 36.50 6.57 -4.82
C VAL A 174 36.47 5.45 -5.87
N GLY A 175 36.34 5.83 -7.15
CA GLY A 175 36.35 4.89 -8.29
C GLY A 175 35.08 4.03 -8.45
N MET A 176 34.03 4.24 -7.64
CA MET A 176 32.82 3.41 -7.68
C MET A 176 31.58 4.18 -7.20
N SER A 177 30.40 3.70 -7.58
CA SER A 177 29.12 4.23 -7.14
C SER A 177 28.11 3.13 -6.86
N THR A 178 27.18 3.42 -5.96
CA THR A 178 26.04 2.56 -5.64
C THR A 178 24.75 3.34 -5.88
N SER A 179 23.77 2.67 -6.46
CA SER A 179 22.45 3.23 -6.75
C SER A 179 21.42 2.10 -6.71
N ILE A 180 20.98 1.78 -5.50
CA ILE A 180 20.03 0.72 -5.20
C ILE A 180 18.65 1.39 -5.07
N PRO A 181 17.68 1.10 -5.96
CA PRO A 181 16.35 1.67 -5.83
C PRO A 181 15.60 1.09 -4.63
N PRO A 182 14.65 1.83 -4.03
CA PRO A 182 13.75 1.31 -3.01
C PRO A 182 12.74 0.31 -3.61
N HIS A 183 12.21 -0.58 -2.75
CA HIS A 183 11.26 -1.63 -3.13
C HIS A 183 10.15 -1.77 -2.08
N ASN A 184 9.05 -2.39 -2.48
CA ASN A 184 7.94 -2.67 -1.58
C ASN A 184 8.31 -3.78 -0.57
N LEU A 185 8.09 -3.51 0.73
CA LEU A 185 8.42 -4.46 1.81
C LEU A 185 7.71 -5.81 1.68
N ALA A 186 6.42 -5.83 1.32
CA ALA A 186 5.66 -7.07 1.19
C ALA A 186 6.21 -7.96 0.07
N GLU A 187 6.58 -7.35 -1.05
CA GLU A 187 7.16 -8.06 -2.20
C GLU A 187 8.52 -8.66 -1.88
N VAL A 188 9.41 -7.88 -1.26
CA VAL A 188 10.74 -8.38 -0.86
C VAL A 188 10.60 -9.51 0.17
N CYS A 189 9.72 -9.38 1.16
CA CYS A 189 9.47 -10.45 2.14
C CYS A 189 8.93 -11.74 1.49
N LYS A 190 8.06 -11.64 0.48
CA LYS A 190 7.57 -12.83 -0.26
C LYS A 190 8.70 -13.50 -1.06
N ALA A 191 9.57 -12.73 -1.70
CA ALA A 191 10.73 -13.29 -2.40
C ALA A 191 11.73 -13.97 -1.43
N LEU A 192 11.96 -13.39 -0.26
CA LEU A 192 12.76 -14.02 0.80
C LEU A 192 12.13 -15.33 1.29
N GLU A 193 10.80 -15.37 1.45
CA GLU A 193 10.09 -16.59 1.80
C GLU A 193 10.25 -17.68 0.73
N LEU A 194 10.15 -17.32 -0.56
CA LEU A 194 10.40 -18.25 -1.67
C LEU A 194 11.81 -18.86 -1.58
N MET A 195 12.83 -18.04 -1.29
CA MET A 195 14.21 -18.50 -1.12
C MET A 195 14.37 -19.41 0.10
N LEU A 196 13.75 -19.08 1.24
CA LEU A 196 13.79 -19.88 2.46
C LEU A 196 13.13 -21.26 2.26
N ASN A 197 12.00 -21.31 1.55
CA ASN A 197 11.29 -22.55 1.24
C ASN A 197 12.09 -23.45 0.29
N ASN A 198 12.86 -22.86 -0.62
CA ASN A 198 13.69 -23.57 -1.61
C ASN A 198 15.19 -23.60 -1.25
N TRP A 199 15.53 -23.42 0.03
CA TRP A 199 16.92 -23.20 0.46
C TRP A 199 17.94 -24.27 -0.01
N THR A 200 17.53 -25.54 -0.06
CA THR A 200 18.42 -26.65 -0.49
C THR A 200 18.67 -26.65 -1.99
N ASN A 201 17.77 -26.04 -2.77
CA ASN A 201 17.82 -25.96 -4.22
C ASN A 201 17.87 -24.48 -4.65
N LEU A 202 18.56 -23.62 -3.89
CA LEU A 202 18.63 -22.18 -4.19
C LEU A 202 19.14 -21.93 -5.60
N ASP A 203 20.04 -22.76 -6.12
CA ASP A 203 20.59 -22.64 -7.47
C ASP A 203 19.52 -22.74 -8.57
N GLN A 204 18.41 -23.44 -8.30
CA GLN A 204 17.26 -23.54 -9.21
C GLN A 204 16.41 -22.27 -9.22
N VAL A 205 16.42 -21.48 -8.14
CA VAL A 205 15.68 -20.21 -8.07
C VAL A 205 16.35 -19.17 -8.97
N GLN A 206 15.68 -18.80 -10.06
CA GLN A 206 16.16 -17.81 -11.01
C GLN A 206 15.69 -16.41 -10.65
N THR A 207 16.31 -15.39 -11.24
CA THR A 207 15.89 -13.99 -11.07
C THR A 207 14.42 -13.78 -11.48
N SER A 208 13.96 -14.47 -12.52
CA SER A 208 12.55 -14.44 -12.96
C SER A 208 11.58 -14.92 -11.87
N ASP A 209 11.94 -15.94 -11.10
CA ASP A 209 11.09 -16.47 -10.03
C ASP A 209 10.96 -15.46 -8.88
N LEU A 210 12.05 -14.77 -8.56
CA LEU A 210 12.04 -13.67 -7.59
C LEU A 210 11.18 -12.50 -8.09
N MET A 211 11.23 -12.20 -9.38
CA MET A 211 10.45 -11.12 -9.99
C MET A 211 8.95 -11.40 -10.12
N ASN A 212 8.54 -12.67 -10.06
CA ASN A 212 7.11 -13.00 -9.90
C ASN A 212 6.54 -12.46 -8.57
N HIS A 213 7.40 -12.18 -7.59
CA HIS A 213 7.03 -11.55 -6.32
C HIS A 213 7.47 -10.08 -6.23
N ILE A 214 8.67 -9.74 -6.71
CA ILE A 214 9.20 -8.37 -6.77
C ILE A 214 8.94 -7.81 -8.16
N GLN A 215 7.91 -6.98 -8.28
CA GLN A 215 7.54 -6.40 -9.58
C GLN A 215 8.66 -5.47 -10.11
N GLY A 216 9.35 -4.79 -9.20
CA GLY A 216 10.43 -3.86 -9.49
C GLY A 216 10.60 -2.80 -8.41
N PRO A 217 11.23 -1.65 -8.73
CA PRO A 217 11.35 -0.52 -7.81
C PRO A 217 10.00 0.04 -7.39
N ASP A 218 9.92 0.47 -6.14
CA ASP A 218 8.78 1.19 -5.58
C ASP A 218 9.28 2.45 -4.89
N PHE A 219 9.25 3.57 -5.63
CA PHE A 219 9.72 4.87 -5.16
C PHE A 219 8.74 5.52 -4.19
N PRO A 220 9.23 6.25 -3.18
CA PRO A 220 8.39 6.97 -2.23
C PRO A 220 7.46 8.00 -2.89
N THR A 221 7.91 8.63 -3.98
CA THR A 221 7.17 9.64 -4.75
C THR A 221 6.19 9.05 -5.77
N GLY A 222 6.15 7.72 -5.91
CA GLY A 222 5.36 7.03 -6.95
C GLY A 222 5.99 7.19 -8.33
N GLY A 223 5.17 7.56 -9.31
CA GLY A 223 5.53 7.69 -10.71
C GLY A 223 5.34 6.41 -11.51
N LEU A 224 5.85 6.44 -12.74
CA LEU A 224 5.75 5.37 -13.71
C LEU A 224 7.14 4.88 -14.09
N VAL A 225 7.42 3.59 -13.91
CA VAL A 225 8.61 2.96 -14.48
C VAL A 225 8.23 2.41 -15.85
N ILE A 226 8.96 2.84 -16.87
CA ILE A 226 8.79 2.34 -18.24
C ILE A 226 9.82 1.24 -18.46
N ASN A 227 9.32 0.03 -18.70
CA ASN A 227 10.13 -1.11 -19.06
C ASN A 227 10.09 -1.23 -20.59
N ASP A 228 11.18 -0.81 -21.24
CA ASP A 228 11.31 -0.92 -22.68
C ASP A 228 11.45 -2.40 -23.09
N SER A 229 10.87 -2.74 -24.24
CA SER A 229 10.87 -4.09 -24.82
C SER A 229 12.22 -4.52 -25.40
N ASN A 230 13.20 -3.61 -25.45
CA ASN A 230 14.56 -3.89 -25.93
C ASN A 230 15.45 -4.46 -24.81
N ASP A 231 16.60 -5.02 -25.19
CA ASP A 231 17.48 -5.94 -24.44
C ASP A 231 17.86 -5.60 -22.97
N GLU A 232 17.66 -4.36 -22.49
CA GLU A 232 17.89 -3.95 -21.09
C GLU A 232 16.61 -4.06 -20.24
N THR A 233 16.08 -5.28 -20.12
CA THR A 233 14.93 -5.52 -19.24
C THR A 233 15.32 -5.35 -17.76
N LEU A 234 14.35 -4.93 -16.93
CA LEU A 234 14.52 -4.91 -15.46
C LEU A 234 15.06 -6.25 -14.89
N ALA A 235 14.73 -7.37 -15.54
CA ALA A 235 15.26 -8.68 -15.19
C ALA A 235 16.76 -8.81 -15.43
N SER A 236 17.28 -8.26 -16.53
CA SER A 236 18.72 -8.17 -16.80
C SER A 236 19.43 -7.31 -15.75
N ALA A 237 18.80 -6.19 -15.35
CA ALA A 237 19.36 -5.31 -14.32
C ALA A 237 19.53 -6.01 -12.97
N TYR A 238 18.52 -6.78 -12.54
CA TYR A 238 18.60 -7.58 -11.32
C TYR A 238 19.48 -8.83 -11.45
N GLY A 239 19.59 -9.41 -12.65
CA GLY A 239 20.43 -10.56 -12.93
C GLY A 239 21.92 -10.23 -12.98
N SER A 240 22.29 -9.01 -13.39
CA SER A 240 23.69 -8.56 -13.45
C SER A 240 24.09 -7.63 -12.30
N GLY A 241 23.11 -7.06 -11.58
CA GLY A 241 23.34 -6.00 -10.59
C GLY A 241 23.53 -4.61 -11.20
N ARG A 242 23.48 -4.47 -12.53
CA ARG A 242 23.59 -3.19 -13.24
C ARG A 242 22.52 -3.04 -14.30
N GLY A 243 21.90 -1.88 -14.36
CA GLY A 243 20.99 -1.55 -15.44
C GLY A 243 20.49 -0.13 -15.35
N LYS A 244 19.56 0.22 -16.21
CA LYS A 244 18.92 1.54 -16.23
C LYS A 244 17.42 1.34 -16.40
N ILE A 245 16.66 2.23 -15.81
CA ILE A 245 15.22 2.29 -16.01
C ILE A 245 14.80 3.72 -16.27
N THR A 246 13.74 3.89 -17.06
CA THR A 246 13.13 5.20 -17.28
C THR A 246 12.02 5.40 -16.26
N VAL A 247 12.09 6.49 -15.50
CA VAL A 247 11.07 6.91 -14.53
C VAL A 247 10.38 8.17 -15.06
N ARG A 248 9.06 8.10 -15.21
CA ARG A 248 8.20 9.20 -15.67
C ARG A 248 7.30 9.69 -14.55
N ALA A 249 6.95 10.97 -14.62
CA ALA A 249 5.90 11.59 -13.83
C ALA A 249 4.53 10.97 -14.17
N ARG A 250 3.61 10.98 -13.20
CA ARG A 250 2.20 10.68 -13.48
C ARG A 250 1.52 11.94 -13.96
N VAL A 251 0.91 11.85 -15.14
CA VAL A 251 0.29 12.98 -15.83
C VAL A 251 -1.12 12.62 -16.24
N HIS A 252 -2.04 13.56 -16.05
CA HIS A 252 -3.43 13.48 -16.50
C HIS A 252 -3.74 14.66 -17.43
N ILE A 253 -4.60 14.42 -18.41
CA ILE A 253 -5.09 15.45 -19.33
C ILE A 253 -6.54 15.76 -18.94
N GLU A 254 -6.82 17.04 -18.72
CA GLU A 254 -8.18 17.56 -18.48
C GLU A 254 -8.62 18.44 -19.64
N GLU A 255 -9.88 18.31 -20.06
CA GLU A 255 -10.50 19.25 -20.98
C GLU A 255 -11.14 20.41 -20.24
N LEU A 256 -10.83 21.62 -20.70
CA LEU A 256 -11.40 22.88 -20.24
C LEU A 256 -12.49 23.38 -21.20
N SER A 257 -13.35 24.25 -20.66
CA SER A 257 -14.37 24.94 -21.46
C SER A 257 -13.79 25.61 -22.71
N ARG A 258 -14.56 25.53 -23.81
CA ARG A 258 -14.21 26.07 -25.14
C ARG A 258 -13.07 25.33 -25.86
N GLY A 259 -12.85 24.06 -25.55
CA GLY A 259 -11.91 23.17 -26.27
C GLY A 259 -10.44 23.45 -25.97
N ARG A 260 -10.13 24.03 -24.81
CA ARG A 260 -8.74 24.12 -24.32
C ARG A 260 -8.42 22.86 -23.53
N GLN A 261 -7.15 22.48 -23.51
CA GLN A 261 -6.68 21.32 -22.73
C GLN A 261 -5.74 21.78 -21.63
N ARG A 262 -5.63 20.97 -20.58
CA ARG A 262 -4.75 21.17 -19.43
C ARG A 262 -4.01 19.88 -19.15
N VAL A 263 -2.74 20.01 -18.80
CA VAL A 263 -1.90 18.91 -18.34
C VAL A 263 -1.71 19.06 -16.83
N ILE A 264 -1.92 17.97 -16.09
CA ILE A 264 -1.82 17.93 -14.62
C ILE A 264 -0.82 16.88 -14.23
N VAL A 265 0.19 17.28 -13.47
CA VAL A 265 1.19 16.38 -12.91
C VAL A 265 0.84 16.08 -11.46
N THR A 266 0.64 14.80 -11.14
CA THR A 266 0.22 14.31 -9.80
C THR A 266 1.30 13.54 -9.06
N GLU A 267 2.33 13.04 -9.76
CA GLU A 267 3.50 12.39 -9.16
C GLU A 267 4.77 12.77 -9.94
N LEU A 268 5.90 12.92 -9.25
CA LEU A 268 7.20 13.22 -9.88
C LEU A 268 8.14 12.02 -9.81
N PRO A 269 9.09 11.90 -10.76
CA PRO A 269 10.19 10.95 -10.66
C PRO A 269 10.98 11.14 -9.36
N TYR A 270 11.51 10.05 -8.84
CA TYR A 270 12.26 10.04 -7.58
C TYR A 270 13.44 11.02 -7.61
N GLN A 271 13.67 11.72 -6.49
CA GLN A 271 14.71 12.76 -6.34
C GLN A 271 14.57 13.98 -7.26
N THR A 272 13.37 14.23 -7.82
CA THR A 272 13.09 15.45 -8.59
C THR A 272 12.68 16.61 -7.69
N ASN A 273 13.37 17.74 -7.84
CA ASN A 273 13.01 18.99 -7.15
C ASN A 273 11.86 19.72 -7.88
N LYS A 274 10.77 20.01 -7.17
CA LYS A 274 9.55 20.60 -7.75
C LYS A 274 9.77 22.04 -8.22
N SER A 275 10.35 22.91 -7.40
CA SER A 275 10.60 24.31 -7.72
C SER A 275 11.52 24.49 -8.92
N SER A 276 12.57 23.66 -9.00
CA SER A 276 13.53 23.64 -10.11
C SER A 276 12.88 23.14 -11.40
N LEU A 277 11.98 22.15 -11.31
CA LEU A 277 11.20 21.68 -12.46
C LEU A 277 10.30 22.79 -13.01
N ILE A 278 9.53 23.46 -12.14
CA ILE A 278 8.64 24.56 -12.54
C ILE A 278 9.45 25.70 -13.18
N SER A 279 10.56 26.08 -12.54
CA SER A 279 11.47 27.11 -13.07
C SER A 279 12.04 26.72 -14.43
N ARG A 280 12.40 25.45 -14.63
CA ARG A 280 12.89 24.93 -15.91
C ARG A 280 11.82 24.97 -16.99
N ILE A 281 10.57 24.61 -16.69
CA ILE A 281 9.46 24.71 -17.64
C ILE A 281 9.26 26.18 -18.04
N ALA A 282 9.24 27.09 -17.07
CA ALA A 282 9.08 28.53 -17.33
C ALA A 282 10.20 29.09 -18.23
N ASN A 283 11.46 28.68 -18.00
CA ASN A 283 12.58 29.07 -18.85
C ASN A 283 12.44 28.49 -20.28
N LEU A 284 12.04 27.23 -20.43
CA LEU A 284 11.83 26.62 -21.75
C LEU A 284 10.73 27.32 -22.56
N VAL A 285 9.70 27.83 -21.88
CA VAL A 285 8.64 28.65 -22.50
C VAL A 285 9.18 30.02 -22.90
N ARG A 286 9.94 30.69 -22.00
CA ARG A 286 10.55 32.00 -22.27
C ARG A 286 11.54 31.95 -23.44
N ASP A 287 12.31 30.88 -23.55
CA ASP A 287 13.30 30.65 -24.59
C ASP A 287 12.67 30.14 -25.91
N ASN A 288 11.34 30.08 -26.00
CA ASN A 288 10.58 29.57 -27.15
C ASN A 288 10.92 28.12 -27.56
N ARG A 289 11.50 27.32 -26.66
CA ARG A 289 11.80 25.90 -26.89
C ARG A 289 10.56 25.02 -26.76
N ILE A 290 9.63 25.41 -25.90
CA ILE A 290 8.29 24.83 -25.77
C ILE A 290 7.28 25.94 -26.00
N GLN A 291 6.35 25.72 -26.94
CA GLN A 291 5.31 26.69 -27.28
C GLN A 291 3.93 26.12 -26.98
N GLY A 292 2.98 26.99 -26.62
CA GLY A 292 1.60 26.61 -26.40
C GLY A 292 1.18 26.45 -24.94
N ILE A 293 2.10 26.64 -23.99
CA ILE A 293 1.76 26.80 -22.57
C ILE A 293 1.27 28.24 -22.34
N THR A 294 0.06 28.38 -21.82
CA THR A 294 -0.57 29.67 -21.48
C THR A 294 -0.40 30.05 -20.02
N ASP A 295 -0.40 29.07 -19.13
CA ASP A 295 -0.21 29.29 -17.70
C ASP A 295 0.43 28.05 -17.05
N LEU A 296 1.19 28.28 -15.98
CA LEU A 296 1.88 27.26 -15.20
C LEU A 296 1.71 27.58 -13.71
N ARG A 297 0.99 26.73 -12.99
CA ARG A 297 0.66 26.93 -11.57
C ARG A 297 1.00 25.71 -10.74
N ASP A 298 1.43 25.96 -9.52
CA ASP A 298 1.53 24.94 -8.48
C ASP A 298 0.30 25.02 -7.57
N GLU A 299 -0.57 24.01 -7.67
CA GLU A 299 -1.77 23.86 -6.84
C GLU A 299 -1.56 22.75 -5.79
N SER A 300 -0.30 22.38 -5.48
CA SER A 300 0.03 21.45 -4.40
C SER A 300 -0.45 21.92 -3.05
N ASP A 301 -1.03 21.00 -2.28
CA ASP A 301 -1.45 21.24 -0.90
C ASP A 301 -1.09 20.04 0.00
N ARG A 302 -1.65 20.01 1.21
CA ARG A 302 -1.44 18.90 2.16
C ARG A 302 -2.05 17.57 1.71
N GLN A 303 -2.90 17.56 0.68
CA GLN A 303 -3.58 16.38 0.15
C GLN A 303 -2.82 15.75 -1.02
N GLY A 304 -1.92 16.49 -1.68
CA GLY A 304 -1.05 15.89 -2.68
C GLY A 304 -0.35 16.89 -3.60
N LEU A 305 0.47 16.33 -4.50
CA LEU A 305 1.13 17.08 -5.55
C LEU A 305 0.13 17.42 -6.67
N ARG A 306 0.11 18.67 -7.14
CA ARG A 306 -0.71 19.08 -8.29
C ARG A 306 -0.06 20.25 -9.03
N ILE A 307 0.70 19.96 -10.09
CA ILE A 307 1.22 20.98 -11.00
C ILE A 307 0.28 21.10 -12.18
N VAL A 308 -0.18 22.31 -12.48
CA VAL A 308 -1.16 22.59 -13.53
C VAL A 308 -0.52 23.37 -14.67
N ILE A 309 -0.65 22.85 -15.88
CA ILE A 309 -0.11 23.44 -17.11
C ILE A 309 -1.28 23.65 -18.07
N ASP A 310 -1.70 24.91 -18.25
CA ASP A 310 -2.80 25.27 -19.15
C ASP A 310 -2.27 25.49 -20.56
N LEU A 311 -2.93 24.89 -21.55
CA LEU A 311 -2.50 24.97 -22.95
C LEU A 311 -3.40 25.90 -23.77
N ASN A 312 -2.82 26.48 -24.81
CA ASN A 312 -3.58 27.18 -25.84
C ASN A 312 -4.28 26.17 -26.76
N LYS A 313 -5.18 26.66 -27.62
CA LYS A 313 -5.96 25.79 -28.52
C LYS A 313 -5.16 25.17 -29.67
N THR A 314 -3.94 25.64 -29.90
CA THR A 314 -3.15 25.26 -31.08
C THR A 314 -2.35 23.98 -30.86
N VAL A 315 -2.13 23.58 -29.60
CA VAL A 315 -1.26 22.45 -29.24
C VAL A 315 -2.08 21.36 -28.54
N SER A 316 -1.98 20.13 -29.03
CA SER A 316 -2.52 18.95 -28.35
C SER A 316 -1.74 18.67 -27.07
N ALA A 317 -2.45 18.36 -25.99
CA ALA A 317 -1.87 18.00 -24.70
C ALA A 317 -0.91 16.80 -24.79
N GLU A 318 -1.19 15.83 -25.66
CA GLU A 318 -0.34 14.65 -25.86
C GLU A 318 1.05 15.05 -26.37
N LYS A 319 1.10 15.86 -27.43
CA LYS A 319 2.36 16.37 -28.00
C LYS A 319 3.11 17.25 -27.00
N MET A 320 2.40 18.01 -26.19
CA MET A 320 2.99 18.82 -25.13
C MET A 320 3.65 17.95 -24.06
N VAL A 321 2.97 16.89 -23.62
CA VAL A 321 3.51 15.93 -22.64
C VAL A 321 4.80 15.29 -23.16
N ASP A 322 4.87 14.92 -24.44
CA ASP A 322 6.09 14.37 -25.04
C ASP A 322 7.26 15.35 -25.02
N GLN A 323 6.99 16.63 -25.35
CA GLN A 323 8.00 17.69 -25.26
C GLN A 323 8.47 17.90 -23.82
N LEU A 324 7.53 17.90 -22.87
CA LEU A 324 7.84 18.04 -21.45
C LEU A 324 8.70 16.87 -20.96
N PHE A 325 8.38 15.62 -21.30
CA PHE A 325 9.22 14.47 -20.98
C PHE A 325 10.62 14.56 -21.61
N LYS A 326 10.71 15.05 -22.85
CA LYS A 326 12.01 15.16 -23.54
C LYS A 326 12.92 16.23 -22.94
N TYR A 327 12.36 17.37 -22.52
CA TYR A 327 13.16 18.54 -22.13
C TYR A 327 13.22 18.81 -20.63
N THR A 328 12.46 18.08 -19.82
CA THR A 328 12.35 18.32 -18.37
C THR A 328 12.55 17.05 -17.55
N PRO A 329 12.89 17.18 -16.26
CA PRO A 329 12.91 16.05 -15.31
C PRO A 329 11.56 15.37 -15.04
N LEU A 330 10.48 15.69 -15.78
CA LEU A 330 9.27 14.88 -15.75
C LEU A 330 9.51 13.46 -16.29
N GLN A 331 10.61 13.26 -17.03
CA GLN A 331 11.16 11.94 -17.33
C GLN A 331 12.65 11.94 -16.99
N THR A 332 13.10 10.92 -16.27
CA THR A 332 14.50 10.76 -15.88
C THR A 332 14.92 9.30 -16.03
N THR A 333 16.22 9.07 -16.24
CA THR A 333 16.80 7.72 -16.19
C THR A 333 17.35 7.47 -14.79
N PHE A 334 16.88 6.42 -14.14
CA PHE A 334 17.43 5.94 -12.88
C PHE A 334 18.43 4.81 -13.16
N SER A 335 19.66 4.96 -12.68
CA SER A 335 20.68 3.90 -12.80
C SER A 335 20.56 2.93 -11.64
N ILE A 336 20.54 1.63 -11.94
CA ILE A 336 20.55 0.54 -10.95
C ILE A 336 21.99 0.05 -10.87
N ILE A 337 22.61 0.15 -9.70
CA ILE A 337 23.93 -0.39 -9.39
C ILE A 337 23.88 -1.00 -8.00
N LEU A 338 23.75 -2.31 -7.93
CA LEU A 338 23.63 -3.09 -6.69
C LEU A 338 25.01 -3.35 -6.06
N LEU A 339 25.70 -2.27 -5.69
CA LEU A 339 27.01 -2.30 -5.05
C LEU A 339 26.88 -2.08 -3.54
N ALA A 340 27.36 -3.01 -2.73
CA ALA A 340 27.34 -2.91 -1.27
C ALA A 340 28.57 -3.60 -0.66
N LEU A 341 28.83 -3.35 0.63
CA LEU A 341 29.90 -4.04 1.36
C LEU A 341 29.41 -5.42 1.81
N VAL A 342 30.19 -6.46 1.47
CA VAL A 342 30.02 -7.81 1.99
C VAL A 342 31.31 -8.16 2.70
N ASN A 343 31.25 -8.38 4.02
CA ASN A 343 32.42 -8.64 4.86
C ASN A 343 33.53 -7.57 4.71
N GLY A 344 33.13 -6.29 4.63
CA GLY A 344 34.06 -5.17 4.51
C GLY A 344 34.54 -4.87 3.08
N GLU A 345 34.20 -5.71 2.09
CA GLU A 345 34.64 -5.55 0.71
C GLU A 345 33.52 -5.07 -0.22
N PRO A 346 33.77 -4.11 -1.13
CA PRO A 346 32.79 -3.68 -2.12
C PRO A 346 32.53 -4.79 -3.14
N ARG A 347 31.30 -5.28 -3.19
CA ARG A 347 30.87 -6.34 -4.12
C ARG A 347 29.66 -5.88 -4.93
N LEU A 348 29.73 -6.09 -6.24
CA LEU A 348 28.56 -5.96 -7.11
C LEU A 348 27.73 -7.24 -6.99
N LEU A 349 26.47 -7.09 -6.64
CA LEU A 349 25.58 -8.20 -6.31
C LEU A 349 24.43 -8.29 -7.31
N THR A 350 23.98 -9.50 -7.60
CA THR A 350 22.66 -9.72 -8.20
C THR A 350 21.57 -9.58 -7.15
N LEU A 351 20.31 -9.44 -7.57
CA LEU A 351 19.17 -9.41 -6.64
C LEU A 351 19.16 -10.65 -5.72
N LYS A 352 19.38 -11.83 -6.30
CA LYS A 352 19.44 -13.10 -5.57
C LYS A 352 20.57 -13.11 -4.53
N GLN A 353 21.76 -12.64 -4.90
CA GLN A 353 22.91 -12.58 -3.99
C GLN A 353 22.65 -11.62 -2.83
N LEU A 354 22.09 -10.44 -3.10
CA LEU A 354 21.78 -9.45 -2.07
C LEU A 354 20.76 -10.00 -1.06
N LEU A 355 19.68 -10.62 -1.54
CA LEU A 355 18.69 -11.28 -0.67
C LEU A 355 19.30 -12.44 0.13
N LYS A 356 20.21 -13.21 -0.48
CA LYS A 356 20.92 -14.29 0.20
C LYS A 356 21.77 -13.78 1.37
N VAL A 357 22.56 -12.71 1.17
CA VAL A 357 23.37 -12.10 2.24
C VAL A 357 22.49 -11.68 3.42
N PHE A 358 21.32 -11.09 3.15
CA PHE A 358 20.37 -10.76 4.21
C PHE A 358 19.83 -11.98 4.96
N ILE A 359 19.48 -13.08 4.25
CA ILE A 359 19.00 -14.30 4.91
C ILE A 359 20.09 -14.93 5.77
N GLU A 360 21.31 -15.01 5.28
CA GLU A 360 22.46 -15.57 6.01
C GLU A 360 22.71 -14.77 7.30
N HIS A 361 22.69 -13.43 7.20
CA HIS A 361 22.73 -12.55 8.38
C HIS A 361 21.60 -12.87 9.37
N ARG A 362 20.35 -12.97 8.91
CA ARG A 362 19.22 -13.30 9.80
C ARG A 362 19.34 -14.66 10.46
N ILE A 363 19.85 -15.67 9.75
CA ILE A 363 20.12 -16.99 10.31
C ILE A 363 21.15 -16.87 11.45
N GLU A 364 22.24 -16.14 11.23
CA GLU A 364 23.26 -15.89 12.25
C GLU A 364 22.69 -15.16 13.47
N ILE A 365 21.92 -14.08 13.26
CA ILE A 365 21.28 -13.34 14.36
C ILE A 365 20.40 -14.25 15.21
N ILE A 366 19.57 -15.11 14.59
CA ILE A 366 18.72 -16.04 15.33
C ILE A 366 19.55 -17.08 16.07
N GLN A 367 20.63 -17.60 15.49
CA GLN A 367 21.53 -18.52 16.16
C GLN A 367 22.19 -17.89 17.39
N ARG A 368 22.78 -16.69 17.24
CA ARG A 368 23.41 -15.95 18.35
C ARG A 368 22.41 -15.64 19.45
N ARG A 369 21.24 -15.11 19.09
CA ARG A 369 20.14 -14.84 20.05
C ARG A 369 19.70 -16.10 20.79
N SER A 370 19.46 -17.20 20.07
CA SER A 370 19.02 -18.45 20.69
C SER A 370 20.10 -19.05 21.59
N LYS A 371 21.38 -18.91 21.25
CA LYS A 371 22.51 -19.33 22.10
C LYS A 371 22.59 -18.48 23.38
N TYR A 372 22.44 -17.15 23.26
CA TYR A 372 22.38 -16.25 24.40
C TYR A 372 21.22 -16.60 25.35
N GLU A 373 20.02 -16.78 24.80
CA GLU A 373 18.84 -17.15 25.59
C GLU A 373 18.97 -18.54 26.21
N LEU A 374 19.61 -19.49 25.52
CA LEU A 374 19.87 -20.84 26.02
C LEU A 374 20.84 -20.80 27.21
N ASN A 375 21.94 -20.04 27.09
CA ASN A 375 22.91 -19.91 28.18
C ASN A 375 22.26 -19.26 29.40
N LYS A 376 21.55 -18.14 29.20
CA LYS A 376 20.84 -17.46 30.29
C LYS A 376 19.78 -18.35 30.96
N ALA A 377 19.05 -19.15 30.18
CA ALA A 377 18.07 -20.09 30.72
C ALA A 377 18.75 -21.23 31.50
N LYS A 378 19.86 -21.78 31.00
CA LYS A 378 20.65 -22.80 31.70
C LYS A 378 21.23 -22.28 33.01
N ASP A 379 21.81 -21.08 33.00
CA ASP A 379 22.39 -20.46 34.20
C ASP A 379 21.31 -20.25 35.28
N ARG A 380 20.13 -19.79 34.87
CA ARG A 380 18.98 -19.62 35.77
C ARG A 380 18.45 -20.95 36.30
N ALA A 381 18.26 -21.94 35.42
CA ALA A 381 17.81 -23.28 35.81
C ALA A 381 18.80 -23.96 36.77
N HIS A 382 20.11 -23.77 36.55
CA HIS A 382 21.17 -24.25 37.42
C HIS A 382 21.12 -23.63 38.82
N ILE A 383 20.84 -22.32 38.92
CA ILE A 383 20.66 -21.68 40.22
C ILE A 383 19.40 -22.22 40.92
N ILE A 384 18.27 -22.32 40.22
CA ILE A 384 17.01 -22.78 40.80
C ILE A 384 17.10 -24.23 41.26
N SER A 385 17.77 -25.12 40.52
CA SER A 385 17.94 -26.50 40.95
C SER A 385 18.67 -26.60 42.31
N GLY A 386 19.70 -25.78 42.53
CA GLY A 386 20.37 -25.68 43.82
C GLY A 386 19.47 -25.13 44.94
N LEU A 387 18.66 -24.11 44.64
CA LEU A 387 17.70 -23.58 45.61
C LEU A 387 16.62 -24.61 45.97
N LEU A 388 16.15 -25.40 45.01
CA LEU A 388 15.17 -26.47 45.24
C LEU A 388 15.75 -27.58 46.12
N ILE A 389 17.00 -28.02 45.87
CA ILE A 389 17.71 -28.98 46.73
C ILE A 389 17.82 -28.46 48.17
N ALA A 390 18.14 -27.17 48.33
CA ALA A 390 18.24 -26.55 49.65
C ALA A 390 16.89 -26.44 50.36
N LEU A 391 15.81 -26.11 49.62
CA LEU A 391 14.45 -26.03 50.16
C LEU A 391 13.92 -27.39 50.59
N ASP A 392 14.23 -28.45 49.84
CA ASP A 392 13.83 -29.82 50.18
C ASP A 392 14.60 -30.36 51.41
N ASN A 393 15.76 -29.76 51.76
CA ASN A 393 16.63 -30.17 52.88
C ASN A 393 16.92 -29.05 53.90
N ILE A 394 15.97 -28.14 54.11
CA ILE A 394 16.23 -26.84 54.75
C ILE A 394 16.82 -26.94 56.17
N ASP A 395 16.34 -27.87 57.00
CA ASP A 395 16.81 -27.99 58.39
C ASP A 395 18.28 -28.42 58.47
N GLN A 396 18.71 -29.30 57.57
CA GLN A 396 20.10 -29.76 57.47
C GLN A 396 21.00 -28.64 56.95
N VAL A 397 20.54 -27.92 55.92
CA VAL A 397 21.24 -26.76 55.36
C VAL A 397 21.44 -25.67 56.42
N ILE A 398 20.41 -25.32 57.19
CA ILE A 398 20.51 -24.35 58.30
C ILE A 398 21.50 -24.84 59.36
N THR A 399 21.44 -26.11 59.73
CA THR A 399 22.34 -26.69 60.74
C THR A 399 23.81 -26.63 60.28
N LEU A 400 24.07 -26.96 59.02
CA LEU A 400 25.40 -26.93 58.42
C LEU A 400 25.96 -25.50 58.35
N ILE A 401 25.13 -24.53 57.96
CA ILE A 401 25.50 -23.11 57.95
C ILE A 401 25.80 -22.63 59.37
N ARG A 402 24.95 -22.95 60.37
CA ARG A 402 25.14 -22.54 61.77
C ARG A 402 26.39 -23.14 62.43
N LYS A 403 26.80 -24.35 62.03
CA LYS A 403 28.03 -25.01 62.54
C LYS A 403 29.31 -24.43 61.93
N SER A 404 29.20 -23.76 60.79
CA SER A 404 30.35 -23.23 60.05
C SER A 404 30.81 -21.89 60.63
N LYS A 405 32.12 -21.75 60.93
CA LYS A 405 32.68 -20.53 61.52
C LYS A 405 32.79 -19.35 60.55
N THR A 406 32.84 -19.61 59.23
CA THR A 406 32.96 -18.58 58.20
C THR A 406 32.10 -18.93 56.99
N VAL A 407 31.75 -17.91 56.19
CA VAL A 407 31.00 -18.07 54.93
C VAL A 407 31.73 -18.99 53.95
N ILE A 408 33.07 -18.92 53.92
CA ILE A 408 33.90 -19.76 53.04
C ILE A 408 33.76 -21.25 53.42
N ILE A 409 33.79 -21.56 54.72
CA ILE A 409 33.62 -22.93 55.22
C ILE A 409 32.19 -23.41 54.95
N ALA A 410 31.17 -22.58 55.25
CA ALA A 410 29.76 -22.92 54.99
C ALA A 410 29.52 -23.24 53.51
N ARG A 411 30.06 -22.41 52.62
CA ARG A 411 29.97 -22.63 51.17
C ARG A 411 30.62 -23.95 50.76
N LYS A 412 31.85 -24.21 51.22
CA LYS A 412 32.56 -25.45 50.91
C LYS A 412 31.80 -26.68 51.43
N SER A 413 31.29 -26.64 52.65
CA SER A 413 30.49 -27.72 53.22
C SER A 413 29.18 -27.96 52.47
N LEU A 414 28.49 -26.91 52.00
CA LEU A 414 27.29 -27.06 51.17
C LEU A 414 27.62 -27.71 49.81
N MET A 415 28.73 -27.31 49.20
CA MET A 415 29.21 -27.90 47.95
C MET A 415 29.54 -29.38 48.13
N ASP A 416 30.35 -29.72 49.14
CA ASP A 416 30.81 -31.09 49.39
C ASP A 416 29.66 -32.03 49.79
N THR A 417 28.62 -31.53 50.48
CA THR A 417 27.51 -32.36 50.99
C THR A 417 26.44 -32.64 49.93
N TYR A 418 26.10 -31.65 49.10
CA TYR A 418 24.99 -31.71 48.16
C TYR A 418 25.43 -31.68 46.68
N ASP A 419 26.73 -31.85 46.41
CA ASP A 419 27.36 -31.77 45.09
C ASP A 419 26.97 -30.50 44.32
N LEU A 420 27.00 -29.37 45.04
CA LEU A 420 26.59 -28.07 44.50
C LEU A 420 27.78 -27.32 43.92
N SER A 421 27.53 -26.58 42.84
CA SER A 421 28.50 -25.62 42.31
C SER A 421 28.72 -24.43 43.26
N THR A 422 29.82 -23.71 43.07
CA THR A 422 30.13 -22.47 43.80
C THR A 422 29.02 -21.42 43.69
N ILE A 423 28.41 -21.29 42.51
CA ILE A 423 27.34 -20.33 42.22
C ILE A 423 26.05 -20.72 42.94
N GLN A 424 25.68 -22.01 42.92
CA GLN A 424 24.50 -22.52 43.64
C GLN A 424 24.65 -22.37 45.15
N ALA A 425 25.79 -22.79 45.71
CA ALA A 425 26.06 -22.66 47.13
C ALA A 425 26.04 -21.18 47.58
N HIS A 426 26.56 -20.26 46.76
CA HIS A 426 26.45 -18.83 47.03
C HIS A 426 25.00 -18.32 46.96
N ALA A 427 24.21 -18.77 45.98
CA ALA A 427 22.80 -18.42 45.87
C ALA A 427 21.98 -18.89 47.08
N ILE A 428 22.27 -20.09 47.60
CA ILE A 428 21.64 -20.64 48.82
C ILE A 428 22.00 -19.79 50.04
N LEU A 429 23.27 -19.41 50.20
CA LEU A 429 23.70 -18.57 51.32
C LEU A 429 23.06 -17.17 51.31
N ASN A 430 22.72 -16.66 50.12
CA ASN A 430 22.04 -15.37 49.94
C ASN A 430 20.50 -15.49 49.90
N MET A 431 19.95 -16.68 50.16
CA MET A 431 18.51 -16.93 50.09
C MET A 431 17.75 -16.14 51.18
N PRO A 432 16.80 -15.26 50.84
CA PRO A 432 15.98 -14.57 51.83
C PRO A 432 15.00 -15.53 52.53
N LEU A 433 14.78 -15.37 53.84
CA LEU A 433 13.88 -16.22 54.63
C LEU A 433 12.44 -16.33 54.07
N LYS A 434 11.94 -15.28 53.38
CA LYS A 434 10.61 -15.30 52.72
C LYS A 434 10.48 -16.38 51.64
N GLN A 435 11.60 -16.82 51.04
CA GLN A 435 11.62 -17.87 50.00
C GLN A 435 11.37 -19.27 50.59
N LEU A 436 11.42 -19.45 51.91
CA LEU A 436 11.13 -20.71 52.58
C LEU A 436 9.63 -21.06 52.63
N SER A 437 8.75 -20.12 52.25
CA SER A 437 7.31 -20.39 52.22
C SER A 437 6.94 -21.40 51.13
N ARG A 438 5.92 -22.24 51.40
CA ARG A 438 5.43 -23.25 50.45
C ARG A 438 5.04 -22.67 49.08
N LEU A 439 4.43 -21.48 49.09
CA LEU A 439 4.06 -20.78 47.86
C LEU A 439 5.28 -20.43 47.00
N GLN A 440 6.35 -19.92 47.62
CA GLN A 440 7.58 -19.56 46.90
C GLN A 440 8.30 -20.79 46.35
N SER A 441 8.32 -21.90 47.11
CA SER A 441 8.84 -23.18 46.62
C SER A 441 8.06 -23.70 45.40
N SER A 442 6.72 -23.59 45.40
CA SER A 442 5.89 -23.96 44.24
C SER A 442 6.22 -23.10 43.01
N LEU A 443 6.32 -21.78 43.18
CA LEU A 443 6.67 -20.86 42.09
C LEU A 443 8.05 -21.15 41.50
N LEU A 444 9.03 -21.53 42.31
CA LEU A 444 10.36 -21.93 41.83
C LEU A 444 10.31 -23.25 41.05
N LYS A 445 9.48 -24.22 41.47
CA LYS A 445 9.28 -25.46 40.73
C LYS A 445 8.62 -25.21 39.37
N GLU A 446 7.61 -24.34 39.32
CA GLU A 446 6.97 -23.89 38.08
C GLU A 446 7.98 -23.16 37.16
N GLU A 447 8.73 -22.19 37.69
CA GLU A 447 9.78 -21.47 36.94
C GLU A 447 10.82 -22.44 36.37
N TYR A 448 11.24 -23.45 37.15
CA TYR A 448 12.17 -24.47 36.68
C TYR A 448 11.60 -25.29 35.53
N GLN A 449 10.34 -25.74 35.62
CA GLN A 449 9.68 -26.50 34.55
C GLN A 449 9.53 -25.68 33.26
N GLU A 450 9.18 -24.40 33.36
CA GLU A 450 9.11 -23.50 32.20
C GLU A 450 10.48 -23.30 31.56
N LEU A 451 11.53 -23.13 32.37
CA LEU A 451 12.90 -22.99 31.88
C LEU A 451 13.39 -24.27 31.21
N ASP A 452 13.10 -25.45 31.75
CA ASP A 452 13.48 -26.73 31.17
C ASP A 452 12.84 -26.94 29.79
N GLN A 453 11.53 -26.67 29.68
CA GLN A 453 10.83 -26.67 28.39
C GLN A 453 11.44 -25.67 27.40
N LYS A 454 11.76 -24.45 27.86
CA LYS A 454 12.40 -23.43 27.03
C LYS A 454 13.79 -23.86 26.56
N ILE A 455 14.59 -24.46 27.44
CA ILE A 455 15.92 -24.98 27.13
C ILE A 455 15.82 -26.05 26.03
N ASP A 456 14.85 -26.96 26.12
CA ASP A 456 14.66 -28.01 25.12
C ASP A 456 14.20 -27.47 23.76
N ILE A 457 13.30 -26.49 23.76
CA ILE A 457 12.89 -25.79 22.53
C ILE A 457 14.11 -25.11 21.90
N LEU A 458 14.92 -24.38 22.68
CA LEU A 458 16.10 -23.67 22.18
C LEU A 458 17.19 -24.62 21.69
N LYS A 459 17.47 -25.72 22.40
CA LYS A 459 18.38 -26.78 21.94
C LYS A 459 17.91 -27.38 20.62
N SER A 460 16.61 -27.66 20.49
CA SER A 460 16.01 -28.22 19.28
C SER A 460 16.10 -27.25 18.10
N LEU A 461 15.89 -25.95 18.36
CA LEU A 461 16.01 -24.89 17.36
C LEU A 461 17.45 -24.76 16.86
N ILE A 462 18.42 -24.64 17.76
CA ILE A 462 19.85 -24.48 17.41
C ILE A 462 20.38 -25.70 16.64
N LYS A 463 19.95 -26.92 17.00
CA LYS A 463 20.38 -28.16 16.33
C LYS A 463 19.82 -28.30 14.91
N SER A 464 18.73 -27.62 14.56
CA SER A 464 18.05 -27.78 13.28
C SER A 464 18.13 -26.53 12.39
N PRO A 465 18.98 -26.54 11.34
CA PRO A 465 19.04 -25.45 10.37
C PRO A 465 17.70 -25.19 9.67
N LYS A 466 16.82 -26.19 9.58
CA LYS A 466 15.47 -26.03 9.03
C LYS A 466 14.59 -25.21 9.96
N LYS A 467 14.56 -25.52 11.26
CA LYS A 467 13.77 -24.75 12.25
C LYS A 467 14.23 -23.29 12.35
N ILE A 468 15.53 -23.03 12.23
CA ILE A 468 16.04 -21.65 12.21
C ILE A 468 15.48 -20.88 10.99
N ARG A 469 15.51 -21.48 9.80
CA ARG A 469 14.94 -20.87 8.58
C ARG A 469 13.43 -20.65 8.70
N GLU A 470 12.70 -21.59 9.29
CA GLU A 470 11.28 -21.44 9.59
C GLU A 470 11.04 -20.25 10.55
N GLN A 471 11.89 -20.09 11.57
CA GLN A 471 11.82 -18.94 12.47
C GLN A 471 12.10 -17.62 11.75
N VAL A 472 13.08 -17.55 10.84
CA VAL A 472 13.31 -16.37 9.99
C VAL A 472 12.05 -16.03 9.20
N SER A 473 11.42 -17.03 8.56
CA SER A 473 10.20 -16.85 7.77
C SER A 473 9.03 -16.32 8.62
N ILE A 474 8.86 -16.85 9.83
CA ILE A 474 7.82 -16.39 10.78
C ILE A 474 8.03 -14.92 11.16
N GLU A 475 9.27 -14.53 11.47
CA GLU A 475 9.61 -13.14 11.83
C GLU A 475 9.38 -12.18 10.65
N LEU A 476 9.82 -12.56 9.44
CA LEU A 476 9.59 -11.76 8.23
C LEU A 476 8.10 -11.56 7.95
N LYS A 477 7.29 -12.60 8.10
CA LYS A 477 5.82 -12.49 7.96
C LYS A 477 5.21 -11.55 8.99
N LYS A 478 5.68 -11.62 10.24
CA LYS A 478 5.21 -10.74 11.32
C LYS A 478 5.54 -9.28 11.04
N VAL A 479 6.76 -9.00 10.58
CA VAL A 479 7.17 -7.64 10.19
C VAL A 479 6.37 -7.16 8.98
N SER A 480 6.31 -7.97 7.92
CA SER A 480 5.58 -7.67 6.69
C SER A 480 4.11 -7.35 6.98
N LYS A 481 3.41 -8.18 7.77
CA LYS A 481 2.00 -7.95 8.15
C LYS A 481 1.79 -6.63 8.92
N LYS A 482 2.79 -6.19 9.69
CA LYS A 482 2.67 -5.00 10.55
C LYS A 482 3.03 -3.70 9.83
N TYR A 483 4.00 -3.74 8.93
CA TYR A 483 4.63 -2.52 8.38
C TYR A 483 4.53 -2.38 6.86
N SER A 484 4.01 -3.37 6.13
CA SER A 484 3.86 -3.23 4.68
C SER A 484 2.75 -2.26 4.33
N ASP A 485 2.94 -1.54 3.23
CA ASP A 485 1.95 -0.67 2.58
C ASP A 485 1.79 -1.04 1.10
N HIS A 486 0.84 -0.39 0.44
CA HIS A 486 0.55 -0.58 -0.98
C HIS A 486 1.69 -0.05 -1.85
N ARG A 487 1.83 -0.65 -3.04
CA ARG A 487 2.75 -0.17 -4.07
C ARG A 487 2.34 1.23 -4.54
N ARG A 488 3.32 2.14 -4.67
CA ARG A 488 3.10 3.51 -5.16
C ARG A 488 3.46 3.64 -6.64
N THR A 489 4.52 2.96 -7.07
CA THR A 489 5.07 3.06 -8.42
C THR A 489 4.46 2.02 -9.35
N HIS A 490 3.95 2.44 -10.51
CA HIS A 490 3.42 1.52 -11.52
C HIS A 490 4.46 1.21 -12.60
N ILE A 491 4.52 -0.04 -13.03
CA ILE A 491 5.44 -0.50 -14.06
C ILE A 491 4.65 -0.74 -15.34
N LEU A 492 4.98 0.02 -16.40
CA LEU A 492 4.36 -0.09 -17.72
C LEU A 492 5.32 -0.82 -18.66
N LYS A 493 4.78 -1.73 -19.48
CA LYS A 493 5.52 -2.34 -20.58
C LYS A 493 5.38 -1.45 -21.82
N SER A 494 6.51 -1.02 -22.38
CA SER A 494 6.55 -0.28 -23.64
C SER A 494 6.09 -1.23 -24.76
N THR A 495 4.98 -0.93 -25.44
CA THR A 495 4.64 -1.58 -26.71
C THR A 495 5.33 -0.82 -27.84
N ASN A 496 5.80 -1.54 -28.87
CA ASN A 496 6.65 -1.04 -29.97
C ASN A 496 6.07 0.09 -30.86
N THR A 497 5.02 0.79 -30.43
CA THR A 497 4.51 1.98 -31.09
C THR A 497 4.84 3.21 -30.26
N SER A 498 5.66 4.10 -30.83
CA SER A 498 5.99 5.44 -30.33
C SER A 498 4.79 6.38 -30.14
N ASN A 499 3.55 5.88 -30.20
CA ASN A 499 2.32 6.66 -30.26
C ASN A 499 1.29 6.35 -29.16
N ASN A 500 1.55 5.49 -28.18
CA ASN A 500 0.66 5.36 -27.02
C ASN A 500 1.45 5.57 -25.71
N ILE A 501 1.67 6.85 -25.41
CA ILE A 501 2.38 7.37 -24.23
C ILE A 501 1.41 7.60 -23.04
N LEU A 502 0.12 7.37 -23.23
CA LEU A 502 -0.89 7.24 -22.18
C LEU A 502 -1.04 5.78 -21.73
N ALA A 503 -1.56 5.56 -20.52
CA ALA A 503 -2.01 4.23 -20.13
C ALA A 503 -2.97 3.69 -21.22
N PRO A 504 -2.93 2.37 -21.53
CA PRO A 504 -3.63 1.82 -22.69
C PRO A 504 -5.10 2.26 -22.67
N ASP A 505 -5.58 2.90 -23.73
CA ASP A 505 -6.94 3.45 -23.82
C ASP A 505 -7.93 2.33 -24.17
N GLU A 506 -8.45 1.66 -23.15
CA GLU A 506 -9.25 0.44 -23.31
C GLU A 506 -10.50 0.47 -22.43
N ASN A 507 -11.66 0.23 -23.04
CA ASN A 507 -12.90 0.09 -22.30
C ASN A 507 -12.96 -1.28 -21.62
N SER A 508 -13.01 -1.29 -20.29
CA SER A 508 -13.07 -2.49 -19.46
C SER A 508 -14.29 -2.45 -18.52
N TRP A 509 -14.74 -3.62 -18.10
CA TRP A 509 -15.68 -3.73 -17.00
C TRP A 509 -14.94 -3.72 -15.67
N VAL A 510 -15.35 -2.85 -14.76
CA VAL A 510 -14.92 -2.89 -13.37
C VAL A 510 -16.07 -3.43 -12.52
N ILE A 511 -15.72 -4.32 -11.61
CA ILE A 511 -16.66 -4.99 -10.70
C ILE A 511 -16.16 -4.78 -9.29
N LEU A 512 -17.04 -4.28 -8.40
CA LEU A 512 -16.81 -4.17 -6.97
C LEU A 512 -17.77 -5.11 -6.23
N THR A 513 -17.26 -5.94 -5.32
CA THR A 513 -18.06 -6.88 -4.53
C THR A 513 -18.37 -6.36 -3.13
N LYS A 514 -19.39 -6.95 -2.48
CA LYS A 514 -19.81 -6.62 -1.10
C LYS A 514 -18.71 -6.88 -0.07
N GLU A 515 -17.82 -7.83 -0.35
CA GLU A 515 -16.64 -8.12 0.49
C GLU A 515 -15.50 -7.11 0.30
N GLY A 516 -15.64 -6.14 -0.61
CA GLY A 516 -14.60 -5.14 -0.89
C GLY A 516 -13.54 -5.59 -1.89
N ASN A 517 -13.85 -6.57 -2.74
CA ASN A 517 -12.93 -6.95 -3.81
C ASN A 517 -13.26 -6.24 -5.11
N ILE A 518 -12.23 -5.94 -5.89
CA ILE A 518 -12.32 -5.23 -7.16
C ILE A 518 -11.59 -6.00 -8.27
N THR A 519 -12.18 -5.98 -9.47
CA THR A 519 -11.65 -6.67 -10.65
C THR A 519 -11.87 -5.82 -11.89
N ARG A 520 -10.89 -5.85 -12.81
CA ARG A 520 -11.03 -5.30 -14.17
C ARG A 520 -11.04 -6.42 -15.19
N ILE A 521 -12.03 -6.41 -16.08
CA ILE A 521 -12.22 -7.41 -17.14
C ILE A 521 -12.25 -6.69 -18.48
N ASN A 522 -11.31 -7.01 -19.36
CA ASN A 522 -11.34 -6.51 -20.74
C ASN A 522 -12.24 -7.42 -21.59
N SER A 523 -13.53 -7.05 -21.68
CA SER A 523 -14.51 -7.77 -22.50
C SER A 523 -15.58 -6.83 -23.02
N ASN A 524 -15.97 -7.05 -24.28
CA ASN A 524 -17.11 -6.33 -24.86
C ASN A 524 -18.45 -6.77 -24.28
N LYS A 525 -18.55 -8.04 -23.83
CA LYS A 525 -19.77 -8.58 -23.22
C LYS A 525 -19.82 -8.24 -21.74
N LYS A 526 -21.00 -7.86 -21.25
CA LYS A 526 -21.21 -7.63 -19.81
C LYS A 526 -20.93 -8.92 -19.03
N PRO A 527 -20.13 -8.89 -17.95
CA PRO A 527 -19.76 -10.09 -17.19
C PRO A 527 -20.97 -10.79 -16.55
N SER A 528 -20.92 -12.12 -16.46
CA SER A 528 -21.91 -12.92 -15.72
C SER A 528 -21.85 -12.60 -14.24
N MET A 529 -22.99 -12.58 -13.55
CA MET A 529 -23.12 -12.29 -12.11
C MET A 529 -23.33 -13.54 -11.24
N ASN A 530 -23.19 -14.73 -11.81
CA ASN A 530 -23.39 -15.97 -11.06
C ASN A 530 -22.19 -16.26 -10.14
N GLY A 531 -22.47 -16.57 -8.87
CA GLY A 531 -21.48 -17.10 -7.92
C GLY A 531 -20.67 -16.06 -7.13
N TYR A 532 -20.99 -14.77 -7.23
CA TYR A 532 -20.41 -13.71 -6.40
C TYR A 532 -21.44 -12.60 -6.15
N HIS A 533 -21.12 -11.65 -5.26
CA HIS A 533 -22.07 -10.62 -4.80
C HIS A 533 -21.57 -9.20 -5.14
N PRO A 534 -21.69 -8.75 -6.41
CA PRO A 534 -21.35 -7.39 -6.82
C PRO A 534 -22.26 -6.36 -6.13
N ILE A 535 -21.68 -5.21 -5.76
CA ILE A 535 -22.41 -4.00 -5.31
C ILE A 535 -22.39 -2.91 -6.39
N SER A 536 -21.38 -2.90 -7.26
CA SER A 536 -21.31 -2.00 -8.41
C SER A 536 -20.62 -2.67 -9.59
N ILE A 537 -21.13 -2.42 -10.80
CA ILE A 537 -20.56 -2.90 -12.06
C ILE A 537 -20.70 -1.78 -13.08
N MET A 538 -19.58 -1.35 -13.65
CA MET A 538 -19.57 -0.29 -14.65
C MET A 538 -18.59 -0.58 -15.77
N LYS A 539 -18.90 -0.07 -16.98
CA LYS A 539 -17.98 -0.07 -18.11
C LYS A 539 -17.28 1.28 -18.14
N VAL A 540 -15.97 1.26 -18.03
CA VAL A 540 -15.11 2.45 -17.87
C VAL A 540 -13.86 2.30 -18.71
N ASN A 541 -13.23 3.41 -19.04
CA ASN A 541 -11.97 3.43 -19.73
C ASN A 541 -10.81 3.28 -18.72
N SER A 542 -9.70 2.63 -19.11
CA SER A 542 -8.50 2.52 -18.28
C SER A 542 -7.94 3.85 -17.80
N ASN A 543 -8.15 4.92 -18.56
CA ASN A 543 -7.65 6.26 -18.27
C ASN A 543 -8.52 7.00 -17.25
N ASP A 544 -9.68 6.47 -16.90
CA ASP A 544 -10.60 7.12 -15.98
C ASP A 544 -10.13 7.04 -14.52
N ILE A 545 -10.56 8.03 -13.75
CA ILE A 545 -10.37 8.04 -12.30
C ILE A 545 -11.57 7.35 -11.67
N LEU A 546 -11.29 6.34 -10.86
CA LEU A 546 -12.26 5.62 -10.07
C LEU A 546 -12.19 6.08 -8.61
N TYR A 547 -13.28 6.65 -8.12
CA TYR A 547 -13.48 7.01 -6.72
C TYR A 547 -14.14 5.87 -5.98
N LEU A 548 -13.45 5.33 -4.98
CA LEU A 548 -13.93 4.31 -4.06
C LEU A 548 -14.44 5.01 -2.80
N ILE A 549 -15.75 4.93 -2.53
CA ILE A 549 -16.40 5.67 -1.44
C ILE A 549 -16.64 4.73 -0.26
N ALA A 550 -16.05 5.04 0.90
CA ALA A 550 -16.24 4.29 2.12
C ALA A 550 -17.41 4.82 2.97
N ASN A 551 -18.01 3.93 3.76
CA ASN A 551 -19.18 4.21 4.60
C ASN A 551 -18.93 5.27 5.69
N ASN A 552 -17.67 5.47 6.09
CA ASN A 552 -17.26 6.38 7.16
C ASN A 552 -17.04 7.84 6.70
N GLY A 553 -17.27 8.15 5.42
CA GLY A 553 -17.06 9.49 4.87
C GLY A 553 -15.68 9.74 4.28
N THR A 554 -14.84 8.71 4.17
CA THR A 554 -13.57 8.75 3.43
C THR A 554 -13.73 8.18 2.02
N ALA A 555 -12.82 8.54 1.12
CA ALA A 555 -12.71 7.97 -0.20
C ALA A 555 -11.24 7.83 -0.62
N SER A 556 -11.01 6.97 -1.60
CA SER A 556 -9.73 6.83 -2.31
C SER A 556 -9.99 6.97 -3.80
N SER A 557 -9.08 7.65 -4.50
CA SER A 557 -9.07 7.78 -5.96
C SER A 557 -7.97 6.88 -6.51
N ILE A 558 -8.31 6.05 -7.48
CA ILE A 558 -7.35 5.22 -8.21
C ILE A 558 -7.57 5.38 -9.70
N THR A 559 -6.57 5.04 -10.51
CA THR A 559 -6.77 4.96 -11.98
C THR A 559 -7.37 3.60 -12.30
N VAL A 560 -8.36 3.52 -13.21
CA VAL A 560 -8.92 2.21 -13.62
C VAL A 560 -7.83 1.28 -14.15
N GLY A 561 -6.82 1.83 -14.84
CA GLY A 561 -5.64 1.14 -15.31
C GLY A 561 -4.81 0.44 -14.23
N SER A 562 -4.87 0.88 -12.96
CA SER A 562 -4.13 0.24 -11.86
C SER A 562 -4.81 -1.02 -11.32
N ILE A 563 -6.06 -1.28 -11.72
CA ILE A 563 -6.79 -2.49 -11.33
C ILE A 563 -6.27 -3.67 -12.17
N PRO A 564 -5.83 -4.77 -11.54
CA PRO A 564 -5.36 -5.95 -12.25
C PRO A 564 -6.40 -6.50 -13.24
N LEU A 565 -5.94 -6.80 -14.45
CA LEU A 565 -6.72 -7.47 -15.49
C LEU A 565 -6.95 -8.93 -15.13
N SER A 566 -8.17 -9.40 -15.37
CA SER A 566 -8.58 -10.77 -15.10
C SER A 566 -9.62 -11.24 -16.12
N ASP A 567 -9.58 -12.54 -16.43
CA ASP A 567 -10.54 -13.18 -17.33
C ASP A 567 -11.86 -13.54 -16.64
N LYS A 568 -11.86 -13.63 -15.30
CA LYS A 568 -13.01 -14.09 -14.49
C LYS A 568 -13.35 -13.09 -13.40
N PRO A 569 -14.65 -12.75 -13.20
CA PRO A 569 -15.08 -11.89 -12.10
C PRO A 569 -14.65 -12.35 -10.70
N GLN A 570 -14.54 -13.67 -10.50
CA GLN A 570 -14.18 -14.30 -9.23
C GLN A 570 -12.71 -14.14 -8.86
N SER A 571 -11.85 -13.86 -9.85
CA SER A 571 -10.41 -13.62 -9.65
C SER A 571 -10.18 -12.14 -9.35
N SER A 572 -10.70 -11.71 -8.21
CA SER A 572 -10.70 -10.32 -7.73
C SER A 572 -9.60 -10.06 -6.71
N VAL A 573 -9.08 -8.83 -6.65
CA VAL A 573 -8.15 -8.41 -5.59
C VAL A 573 -8.88 -7.56 -4.54
N PRO A 574 -8.52 -7.64 -3.26
CA PRO A 574 -9.01 -6.73 -2.23
C PRO A 574 -8.69 -5.26 -2.57
N VAL A 575 -9.61 -4.35 -2.28
CA VAL A 575 -9.44 -2.91 -2.56
C VAL A 575 -8.23 -2.29 -1.83
N ASP A 576 -7.85 -2.80 -0.66
CA ASP A 576 -6.69 -2.32 0.13
C ASP A 576 -5.32 -2.58 -0.54
N SER A 577 -5.29 -3.52 -1.49
CA SER A 577 -4.08 -3.86 -2.25
C SER A 577 -3.75 -2.81 -3.32
N ILE A 578 -4.74 -2.03 -3.77
CA ILE A 578 -4.60 -1.07 -4.86
C ILE A 578 -5.04 0.36 -4.48
N SER A 579 -5.54 0.58 -3.27
CA SER A 579 -6.02 1.87 -2.78
C SER A 579 -5.62 2.10 -1.33
N ALA A 580 -5.77 3.33 -0.85
CA ALA A 580 -5.43 3.70 0.52
C ALA A 580 -6.46 3.19 1.56
N ILE A 581 -7.58 2.58 1.14
CA ILE A 581 -8.63 2.07 2.03
C ILE A 581 -8.16 0.79 2.70
N LYS A 582 -7.94 0.82 4.02
CA LYS A 582 -7.42 -0.33 4.79
C LYS A 582 -8.44 -1.44 5.06
N ASP A 583 -9.73 -1.10 5.12
CA ASP A 583 -10.80 -2.06 5.34
C ASP A 583 -11.68 -2.12 4.09
N PRO A 584 -11.45 -3.11 3.20
CA PRO A 584 -12.19 -3.25 1.96
C PRO A 584 -13.72 -3.34 2.15
N SER A 585 -14.17 -3.90 3.29
CA SER A 585 -15.60 -4.08 3.57
C SER A 585 -16.36 -2.76 3.80
N THR A 586 -15.63 -1.66 4.02
CA THR A 586 -16.22 -0.33 4.21
C THR A 586 -16.66 0.33 2.92
N VAL A 587 -16.20 -0.14 1.75
CA VAL A 587 -16.51 0.48 0.46
C VAL A 587 -17.97 0.21 0.09
N VAL A 588 -18.72 1.29 -0.14
CA VAL A 588 -20.17 1.26 -0.39
C VAL A 588 -20.48 1.30 -1.88
N THR A 589 -19.73 2.10 -2.64
CA THR A 589 -19.92 2.25 -4.09
C THR A 589 -18.63 2.76 -4.74
N MET A 590 -18.60 2.71 -6.06
CA MET A 590 -17.54 3.29 -6.88
C MET A 590 -18.12 4.22 -7.94
N MET A 591 -17.43 5.33 -8.20
CA MET A 591 -17.83 6.35 -9.17
C MET A 591 -16.68 6.63 -10.13
N SER A 592 -16.92 6.58 -11.44
CA SER A 592 -15.94 6.98 -12.47
C SER A 592 -16.18 8.42 -12.91
N THR A 593 -15.10 9.13 -13.25
CA THR A 593 -15.16 10.46 -13.89
C THR A 593 -15.66 10.41 -15.33
N ASN A 594 -15.49 9.27 -16.01
CA ASN A 594 -15.95 9.11 -17.39
C ASN A 594 -16.63 7.75 -17.53
N SER A 595 -17.88 7.75 -17.98
CA SER A 595 -18.47 6.52 -18.52
C SER A 595 -19.64 6.83 -19.44
N THR A 596 -19.56 7.91 -20.25
CA THR A 596 -20.55 8.31 -21.29
C THR A 596 -21.78 9.14 -20.83
N HIS A 597 -21.55 10.31 -20.19
CA HIS A 597 -22.44 11.50 -20.03
C HIS A 597 -22.80 12.02 -18.62
N GLU A 598 -22.23 11.48 -17.53
CA GLU A 598 -22.62 11.94 -16.18
C GLU A 598 -21.50 12.62 -15.38
N GLY A 599 -20.27 12.69 -15.92
CA GLY A 599 -19.08 13.26 -15.26
C GLY A 599 -18.24 14.23 -16.10
N ASP A 600 -18.76 14.80 -17.19
CA ASP A 600 -18.01 15.73 -18.06
C ASP A 600 -17.42 16.92 -17.29
N SER A 601 -16.13 17.19 -17.50
CA SER A 601 -15.39 18.35 -16.96
C SER A 601 -15.89 19.69 -17.52
N ASN A 602 -16.58 19.67 -18.67
CA ASN A 602 -17.15 20.85 -19.32
C ASN A 602 -18.44 21.37 -18.64
N HIS A 603 -19.03 20.61 -17.71
CA HIS A 603 -20.19 21.03 -16.92
C HIS A 603 -19.91 20.92 -15.42
N GLN A 604 -20.54 21.76 -14.60
CA GLN A 604 -20.41 21.74 -13.12
C GLN A 604 -21.08 20.49 -12.51
N SER A 605 -20.51 19.32 -12.81
CA SER A 605 -20.92 18.04 -12.26
C SER A 605 -20.49 17.97 -10.80
N SER A 606 -21.37 17.44 -9.95
CA SER A 606 -21.18 17.36 -8.52
C SER A 606 -21.47 15.95 -8.03
N LEU A 607 -20.65 15.45 -7.11
CA LEU A 607 -20.91 14.23 -6.36
C LEU A 607 -21.96 14.54 -5.29
N LEU A 608 -23.08 13.85 -5.33
CA LEU A 608 -24.07 13.84 -4.25
C LEU A 608 -23.94 12.54 -3.48
N ILE A 609 -23.77 12.64 -2.16
CA ILE A 609 -23.77 11.49 -1.25
C ILE A 609 -25.02 11.50 -0.38
N ILE A 610 -25.44 10.31 0.06
CA ILE A 610 -26.50 10.14 1.04
C ILE A 610 -26.05 9.22 2.18
N THR A 611 -26.49 9.54 3.39
CA THR A 611 -26.25 8.76 4.59
C THR A 611 -27.48 7.95 5.01
N ARG A 612 -27.25 6.94 5.85
CA ARG A 612 -28.27 6.04 6.40
C ARG A 612 -29.36 6.81 7.14
N ASN A 613 -29.00 7.88 7.86
CA ASN A 613 -29.96 8.73 8.57
C ASN A 613 -30.69 9.74 7.67
N GLY A 614 -30.52 9.65 6.35
CA GLY A 614 -31.21 10.51 5.38
C GLY A 614 -30.57 11.88 5.21
N SER A 615 -29.33 12.08 5.65
CA SER A 615 -28.57 13.30 5.38
C SER A 615 -27.86 13.22 4.03
N ILE A 616 -27.67 14.35 3.37
CA ILE A 616 -27.05 14.46 2.05
C ILE A 616 -25.98 15.55 2.01
N LYS A 617 -25.06 15.45 1.05
CA LYS A 617 -24.06 16.48 0.76
C LYS A 617 -23.75 16.50 -0.73
N LYS A 618 -23.45 17.68 -1.25
CA LYS A 618 -23.04 17.93 -2.64
C LYS A 618 -21.63 18.52 -2.67
N LEU A 619 -20.76 17.97 -3.50
CA LEU A 619 -19.35 18.37 -3.70
C LEU A 619 -19.07 18.50 -5.20
N LEU A 620 -18.40 19.56 -5.62
CA LEU A 620 -18.01 19.72 -7.03
C LEU A 620 -16.95 18.70 -7.43
N LEU A 621 -17.07 18.15 -8.65
CA LEU A 621 -16.09 17.20 -9.21
C LEU A 621 -14.66 17.78 -9.20
N GLN A 622 -14.50 19.05 -9.56
CA GLN A 622 -13.19 19.73 -9.57
C GLN A 622 -12.50 19.79 -8.20
N ASN A 623 -13.26 19.62 -7.11
CA ASN A 623 -12.73 19.61 -5.74
C ASN A 623 -12.38 18.18 -5.28
N LEU A 624 -12.64 17.15 -6.08
CA LEU A 624 -12.25 15.78 -5.76
C LEU A 624 -10.77 15.58 -6.14
N PRO A 625 -9.93 15.05 -5.22
CA PRO A 625 -8.54 14.77 -5.51
C PRO A 625 -8.38 13.71 -6.60
N GLY A 626 -7.40 13.89 -7.50
CA GLY A 626 -7.01 12.86 -8.47
C GLY A 626 -6.40 11.62 -7.80
N PRO A 627 -6.03 10.58 -8.57
CA PRO A 627 -5.42 9.36 -8.04
C PRO A 627 -4.23 9.68 -7.14
N SER A 628 -4.24 9.14 -5.92
CA SER A 628 -3.15 9.33 -4.97
C SER A 628 -3.01 8.13 -4.03
N ALA A 629 -1.86 8.00 -3.39
CA ALA A 629 -1.62 7.00 -2.34
C ALA A 629 -2.30 7.33 -0.99
N SER A 630 -3.14 8.37 -0.93
CA SER A 630 -3.73 8.88 0.31
C SER A 630 -5.25 8.78 0.33
N LEU A 631 -5.81 8.63 1.53
CA LEU A 631 -7.25 8.78 1.76
C LEU A 631 -7.59 10.25 1.89
N PHE A 632 -8.74 10.64 1.36
CA PHE A 632 -9.32 11.96 1.59
C PHE A 632 -10.73 11.86 2.17
N THR A 633 -11.13 12.89 2.91
CA THR A 633 -12.47 12.95 3.52
C THR A 633 -13.44 13.63 2.56
N ILE A 634 -14.50 12.93 2.14
CA ILE A 634 -15.56 13.50 1.30
C ILE A 634 -16.70 14.07 2.15
N ALA A 635 -16.88 13.60 3.39
CA ALA A 635 -17.83 14.15 4.35
C ALA A 635 -17.46 13.78 5.78
N LYS A 636 -17.69 14.71 6.72
CA LYS A 636 -17.66 14.38 8.15
C LYS A 636 -18.98 13.71 8.53
N ILE A 637 -18.91 12.44 8.89
CA ILE A 637 -20.05 11.61 9.27
C ILE A 637 -20.07 11.42 10.80
N ASN A 638 -21.25 11.46 11.40
CA ASN A 638 -21.44 11.21 12.82
C ASN A 638 -21.20 9.72 13.15
N LYS A 639 -20.77 9.39 14.38
CA LYS A 639 -20.42 8.00 14.78
C LYS A 639 -21.53 6.96 14.55
N ASN A 640 -22.80 7.37 14.55
CA ASN A 640 -23.97 6.49 14.37
C ASN A 640 -24.62 6.64 12.98
N ASP A 641 -23.89 7.22 12.01
CA ASP A 641 -24.35 7.37 10.64
C ASP A 641 -23.29 6.84 9.69
N GLN A 642 -23.71 6.49 8.48
CA GLN A 642 -22.84 5.91 7.46
C GLN A 642 -23.35 6.32 6.08
N ILE A 643 -22.44 6.52 5.11
CA ILE A 643 -22.82 6.70 3.71
C ILE A 643 -23.47 5.41 3.20
N THR A 644 -24.60 5.53 2.52
CA THR A 644 -25.33 4.40 1.93
C THR A 644 -25.29 4.38 0.41
N ASP A 645 -25.16 5.54 -0.24
CA ASP A 645 -25.08 5.62 -1.70
C ASP A 645 -24.48 6.96 -2.15
N ALA A 646 -24.10 7.03 -3.43
CA ALA A 646 -23.64 8.24 -4.09
C ALA A 646 -24.03 8.26 -5.57
N CYS A 647 -24.27 9.45 -6.12
CA CYS A 647 -24.52 9.62 -7.54
C CYS A 647 -23.98 10.96 -8.07
N TRP A 648 -23.73 11.01 -9.38
CA TRP A 648 -23.40 12.26 -10.07
C TRP A 648 -24.67 13.07 -10.32
N THR A 649 -24.57 14.39 -10.12
CA THR A 649 -25.66 15.33 -10.38
C THR A 649 -25.13 16.65 -10.94
N LYS A 650 -25.96 17.33 -11.74
CA LYS A 650 -25.75 18.71 -12.19
C LYS A 650 -26.79 19.62 -11.53
N ASP A 651 -26.57 20.92 -11.63
CA ASP A 651 -27.58 21.88 -11.22
C ASP A 651 -28.87 21.69 -12.04
N ASN A 652 -30.01 21.94 -11.42
CA ASN A 652 -31.38 21.75 -11.92
C ASN A 652 -31.87 20.30 -12.09
N ASN A 653 -31.04 19.27 -11.87
CA ASN A 653 -31.52 17.89 -11.82
C ASN A 653 -32.48 17.66 -10.66
N ASP A 654 -33.41 16.72 -10.85
CA ASP A 654 -34.25 16.23 -9.78
C ASP A 654 -33.52 15.09 -9.06
N ILE A 655 -33.51 15.14 -7.73
CA ILE A 655 -32.95 14.10 -6.88
C ILE A 655 -34.09 13.41 -6.17
N MET A 656 -34.04 12.08 -6.16
CA MET A 656 -34.98 11.26 -5.42
C MET A 656 -34.28 10.35 -4.43
N ILE A 657 -34.80 10.33 -3.20
CA ILE A 657 -34.29 9.51 -2.11
C ILE A 657 -35.39 8.54 -1.69
N PHE A 658 -35.02 7.27 -1.49
CA PHE A 658 -35.91 6.24 -0.98
C PHE A 658 -35.55 5.82 0.45
N SER A 659 -36.58 5.57 1.26
CA SER A 659 -36.43 4.96 2.59
C SER A 659 -36.86 3.49 2.62
N SER A 660 -36.32 2.76 3.58
CA SER A 660 -36.62 1.34 3.80
C SER A 660 -38.09 1.05 4.09
N GLN A 661 -38.80 2.00 4.69
CA GLN A 661 -40.23 1.92 5.00
C GLN A 661 -41.14 2.38 3.86
N GLY A 662 -40.62 2.50 2.65
CA GLY A 662 -41.45 2.75 1.47
C GLY A 662 -41.80 4.22 1.26
N LYS A 663 -41.04 5.16 1.83
CA LYS A 663 -41.17 6.60 1.51
C LYS A 663 -40.21 6.99 0.40
N ALA A 664 -40.59 8.01 -0.36
CA ALA A 664 -39.68 8.69 -1.29
C ALA A 664 -39.87 10.19 -1.27
N ILE A 665 -38.79 10.95 -1.37
CA ILE A 665 -38.82 12.41 -1.54
C ILE A 665 -38.12 12.78 -2.84
N ARG A 666 -38.71 13.72 -3.59
CA ARG A 666 -38.17 14.27 -4.83
C ARG A 666 -37.98 15.77 -4.67
N PHE A 667 -36.79 16.29 -4.92
CA PHE A 667 -36.50 17.72 -4.82
C PHE A 667 -35.41 18.13 -5.83
N LYS A 668 -35.25 19.44 -6.07
CA LYS A 668 -34.23 19.98 -6.98
C LYS A 668 -32.84 19.96 -6.35
N SER A 669 -31.82 19.54 -7.10
CA SER A 669 -30.42 19.48 -6.64
C SER A 669 -29.87 20.84 -6.15
N ASN A 670 -30.39 21.96 -6.65
CA ASN A 670 -30.00 23.31 -6.22
C ASN A 670 -30.35 23.63 -4.76
N THR A 671 -31.30 22.90 -4.17
CA THR A 671 -31.63 23.05 -2.74
C THR A 671 -30.53 22.52 -1.82
N VAL A 672 -29.51 21.88 -2.39
CA VAL A 672 -28.27 21.44 -1.74
C VAL A 672 -27.12 22.25 -2.31
N ARG A 673 -26.53 23.12 -1.48
CA ARG A 673 -25.35 23.89 -1.86
C ARG A 673 -24.13 22.98 -2.03
N ASN A 674 -23.24 23.35 -2.94
CA ASN A 674 -21.90 22.76 -3.02
C ASN A 674 -21.09 23.16 -1.78
N THR A 675 -20.36 22.19 -1.21
CA THR A 675 -19.54 22.39 -0.02
C THR A 675 -18.17 21.73 -0.19
N GLY A 676 -17.18 22.15 0.59
CA GLY A 676 -15.84 21.56 0.55
C GLY A 676 -15.75 20.15 1.15
N LEU A 677 -14.63 19.47 0.91
CA LEU A 677 -14.34 18.09 1.32
C LEU A 677 -14.66 17.80 2.80
N THR A 678 -14.24 18.68 3.71
CA THR A 678 -14.38 18.47 5.17
C THR A 678 -15.69 18.95 5.78
N ALA A 679 -16.62 19.47 4.98
CA ALA A 679 -17.92 19.92 5.46
C ALA A 679 -18.83 18.75 5.90
N GLY A 680 -19.74 19.02 6.83
CA GLY A 680 -20.78 18.07 7.26
C GLY A 680 -21.93 17.91 6.26
N THR A 681 -22.87 17.03 6.57
CA THR A 681 -24.07 16.76 5.77
C THR A 681 -25.27 17.59 6.22
N ILE A 682 -26.28 17.74 5.35
CA ILE A 682 -27.56 18.42 5.66
C ILE A 682 -28.72 17.46 5.49
N ASN A 683 -29.86 17.69 6.16
CA ASN A 683 -31.00 16.77 6.10
C ASN A 683 -31.59 16.64 4.67
N GLY A 684 -31.65 15.44 4.10
CA GLY A 684 -32.23 15.18 2.77
C GLY A 684 -33.67 14.69 2.84
N ILE A 685 -33.93 13.70 3.69
CA ILE A 685 -35.25 13.12 3.97
C ILE A 685 -35.46 12.96 5.47
N LYS A 686 -36.64 13.33 5.97
CA LYS A 686 -37.00 13.13 7.39
C LYS A 686 -37.56 11.73 7.61
N LEU A 687 -36.77 10.88 8.24
CA LEU A 687 -37.14 9.53 8.65
C LEU A 687 -37.92 9.58 9.98
N LYS A 688 -39.12 9.00 10.03
CA LYS A 688 -39.99 9.06 11.23
C LYS A 688 -39.82 7.87 12.18
N HIS A 689 -39.54 6.68 11.65
CA HIS A 689 -39.42 5.46 12.45
C HIS A 689 -37.96 5.18 12.79
N LYS A 690 -37.69 4.69 14.01
CA LYS A 690 -36.32 4.33 14.44
C LYS A 690 -35.68 3.23 13.58
N SER A 691 -36.49 2.38 12.95
CA SER A 691 -36.04 1.32 12.04
C SER A 691 -35.93 1.77 10.58
N ASP A 692 -36.35 2.99 10.25
CA ASP A 692 -36.27 3.52 8.89
C ASP A 692 -34.89 4.09 8.60
N HIS A 693 -34.42 3.90 7.38
CA HIS A 693 -33.14 4.41 6.90
C HIS A 693 -33.22 4.70 5.40
N ALA A 694 -32.40 5.63 4.93
CA ALA A 694 -32.28 5.93 3.51
C ALA A 694 -31.47 4.84 2.80
N ILE A 695 -31.93 4.44 1.61
CA ILE A 695 -31.39 3.30 0.86
C ILE A 695 -30.52 3.76 -0.31
N THR A 696 -31.05 4.66 -1.14
CA THR A 696 -30.42 5.07 -2.39
C THR A 696 -30.81 6.51 -2.73
N CYS A 697 -29.94 7.17 -3.50
CA CYS A 697 -30.21 8.46 -4.11
C CYS A 697 -30.09 8.37 -5.63
N LEU A 698 -31.13 8.80 -6.35
CA LEU A 698 -31.23 8.71 -7.80
C LEU A 698 -31.26 10.11 -8.42
N LYS A 699 -30.46 10.31 -9.48
CA LYS A 699 -30.52 11.49 -10.37
C LYS A 699 -31.56 11.23 -11.47
N LEU A 700 -32.61 12.02 -11.52
CA LEU A 700 -33.76 11.81 -12.39
C LEU A 700 -33.75 12.71 -13.64
N GLU A 701 -34.21 12.14 -14.74
CA GLU A 701 -34.44 12.76 -16.05
C GLU A 701 -35.92 12.66 -16.46
N LYS A 702 -36.32 13.44 -17.46
CA LYS A 702 -37.70 13.44 -17.96
C LYS A 702 -38.02 12.07 -18.58
N ASN A 703 -39.20 11.53 -18.27
CA ASN A 703 -39.72 10.23 -18.71
C ASN A 703 -39.12 8.99 -18.01
N ASP A 704 -38.28 9.17 -16.99
CA ASP A 704 -37.79 8.03 -16.20
C ASP A 704 -38.93 7.22 -15.57
N GLN A 705 -38.71 5.91 -15.43
CA GLN A 705 -39.54 5.04 -14.61
C GLN A 705 -38.74 4.55 -13.41
N ILE A 706 -39.38 4.49 -12.25
CA ILE A 706 -38.75 4.00 -11.03
C ILE A 706 -39.11 2.53 -10.86
N CYS A 707 -38.10 1.67 -10.75
CA CYS A 707 -38.26 0.28 -10.34
C CYS A 707 -37.93 0.14 -8.86
N ILE A 708 -38.83 -0.45 -8.07
CA ILE A 708 -38.67 -0.66 -6.64
C ILE A 708 -38.73 -2.16 -6.36
N VAL A 709 -37.75 -2.65 -5.60
CA VAL A 709 -37.66 -4.05 -5.17
C VAL A 709 -37.68 -4.15 -3.65
N SER A 710 -38.52 -5.04 -3.13
CA SER A 710 -38.51 -5.38 -1.70
C SER A 710 -37.53 -6.49 -1.36
N ASN A 711 -37.15 -6.56 -0.09
CA ASN A 711 -36.37 -7.66 0.48
C ASN A 711 -37.01 -9.05 0.27
N THR A 712 -38.33 -9.12 0.11
CA THR A 712 -39.10 -10.36 -0.13
C THR A 712 -39.26 -10.75 -1.61
N GLY A 713 -38.71 -10.01 -2.57
CA GLY A 713 -38.83 -10.34 -4.00
C GLY A 713 -40.10 -9.83 -4.69
N LYS A 714 -40.82 -8.88 -4.08
CA LYS A 714 -41.88 -8.12 -4.76
C LYS A 714 -41.29 -6.94 -5.51
N ILE A 715 -41.75 -6.73 -6.74
CA ILE A 715 -41.20 -5.73 -7.65
C ILE A 715 -42.33 -4.94 -8.30
N LYS A 716 -42.12 -3.63 -8.50
CA LYS A 716 -43.00 -2.79 -9.33
C LYS A 716 -42.23 -1.71 -10.07
N ARG A 717 -42.86 -1.22 -11.13
CA ARG A 717 -42.48 0.04 -11.78
C ARG A 717 -43.52 1.12 -11.54
N THR A 718 -43.08 2.36 -11.44
CA THR A 718 -43.96 3.52 -11.31
C THR A 718 -43.43 4.66 -12.19
N LYS A 719 -44.32 5.41 -12.83
CA LYS A 719 -43.94 6.58 -13.65
C LYS A 719 -43.40 7.69 -12.75
N LEU A 720 -42.42 8.46 -13.23
CA LEU A 720 -41.88 9.58 -12.47
C LEU A 720 -42.94 10.66 -12.14
N ASP A 721 -43.94 10.84 -13.00
CA ASP A 721 -45.01 11.85 -12.81
C ASP A 721 -45.89 11.60 -11.57
N ASP A 722 -45.93 10.36 -11.05
CA ASP A 722 -46.64 10.03 -9.81
C ASP A 722 -45.97 10.60 -8.55
N TYR A 723 -44.72 11.08 -8.68
CA TYR A 723 -43.90 11.61 -7.59
C TYR A 723 -43.80 13.13 -7.65
N PRO A 724 -44.55 13.87 -6.80
CA PRO A 724 -44.50 15.33 -6.79
C PRO A 724 -43.17 15.83 -6.23
N ILE A 725 -42.70 16.96 -6.77
CA ILE A 725 -41.55 17.70 -6.25
C ILE A 725 -41.94 18.36 -4.92
N GLN A 726 -41.10 18.19 -3.90
CA GLN A 726 -41.27 18.70 -2.54
C GLN A 726 -40.03 19.48 -2.08
N GLY A 727 -40.14 20.18 -0.95
CA GLY A 727 -38.98 20.77 -0.28
C GLY A 727 -38.06 19.72 0.34
N ARG A 728 -36.75 19.89 0.21
CA ARG A 728 -35.72 19.06 0.85
C ARG A 728 -35.94 18.96 2.36
N GLY A 729 -35.73 17.78 2.95
CA GLY A 729 -35.87 17.54 4.38
C GLY A 729 -37.30 17.24 4.85
N GLY A 730 -38.27 17.12 3.94
CA GLY A 730 -39.61 16.62 4.23
C GLY A 730 -39.64 15.10 4.48
N SER A 731 -40.80 14.58 4.91
CA SER A 731 -40.98 13.13 5.14
C SER A 731 -41.24 12.30 3.87
N GLY A 732 -41.39 12.95 2.71
CA GLY A 732 -41.67 12.29 1.45
C GLY A 732 -43.09 11.72 1.34
N VAL A 733 -43.40 11.18 0.16
CA VAL A 733 -44.66 10.51 -0.18
C VAL A 733 -44.54 9.00 -0.06
N GLN A 734 -45.67 8.29 0.06
CA GLN A 734 -45.68 6.82 -0.02
C GLN A 734 -45.29 6.37 -1.41
N ALA A 735 -44.20 5.61 -1.52
CA ALA A 735 -43.60 5.12 -2.76
C ALA A 735 -43.85 3.63 -3.03
N CYS A 736 -44.16 2.85 -2.00
CA CYS A 736 -44.60 1.46 -2.12
C CYS A 736 -45.36 1.06 -0.85
N LYS A 737 -46.53 0.40 -0.97
CA LYS A 737 -47.19 -0.20 0.20
C LYS A 737 -46.51 -1.52 0.53
N LEU A 738 -46.00 -1.63 1.75
CA LEU A 738 -45.25 -2.77 2.26
C LEU A 738 -46.12 -3.56 3.26
N ASP A 739 -46.01 -4.88 3.24
CA ASP A 739 -46.62 -5.77 4.23
C ASP A 739 -45.77 -5.84 5.51
N GLU A 740 -46.27 -6.51 6.56
CA GLU A 740 -45.52 -6.68 7.81
C GLU A 740 -44.15 -7.35 7.55
N LYS A 741 -43.08 -6.76 8.12
CA LYS A 741 -41.67 -7.18 7.98
C LYS A 741 -41.07 -7.01 6.57
N GLN A 742 -41.81 -6.43 5.63
CA GLN A 742 -41.30 -6.09 4.30
C GLN A 742 -40.60 -4.73 4.33
N THR A 743 -39.46 -4.62 3.66
CA THR A 743 -38.73 -3.36 3.45
C THR A 743 -38.36 -3.20 1.99
N ILE A 744 -38.13 -1.98 1.53
CA ILE A 744 -37.46 -1.77 0.25
C ILE A 744 -36.01 -2.22 0.40
N SER A 745 -35.51 -3.00 -0.56
CA SER A 745 -34.11 -3.42 -0.63
C SER A 745 -33.31 -2.44 -1.50
N LYS A 746 -33.80 -2.14 -2.71
CA LYS A 746 -33.19 -1.15 -3.61
C LYS A 746 -34.25 -0.50 -4.52
N ALA A 747 -33.92 0.66 -5.07
CA ALA A 747 -34.66 1.30 -6.15
C ALA A 747 -33.68 1.70 -7.26
N THR A 748 -34.12 1.67 -8.51
CA THR A 748 -33.32 2.11 -9.65
C THR A 748 -34.17 2.80 -10.71
N ILE A 749 -33.50 3.50 -11.61
CA ILE A 749 -34.11 4.12 -12.78
C ILE A 749 -34.11 3.12 -13.93
N ILE A 750 -35.24 3.09 -14.64
CA ILE A 750 -35.41 2.37 -15.90
C ILE A 750 -35.59 3.41 -16.99
N LYS A 751 -34.73 3.35 -18.01
CA LYS A 751 -34.80 4.27 -19.17
C LYS A 751 -35.46 3.62 -20.37
N THR A 752 -35.23 2.32 -20.57
CA THR A 752 -35.71 1.60 -21.76
C THR A 752 -36.43 0.31 -21.41
N ASN A 753 -37.37 -0.11 -22.26
CA ASN A 753 -38.07 -1.39 -22.10
C ASN A 753 -37.19 -2.62 -22.44
N THR A 754 -35.97 -2.42 -22.92
CA THR A 754 -34.99 -3.47 -23.26
C THR A 754 -34.05 -3.81 -22.11
N GLU A 755 -34.16 -3.10 -20.99
CA GLU A 755 -33.39 -3.36 -19.78
C GLU A 755 -33.85 -4.63 -19.06
N GLN A 756 -32.90 -5.27 -18.40
CA GLN A 756 -33.13 -6.34 -17.45
C GLN A 756 -32.66 -5.88 -16.08
N ILE A 757 -33.27 -6.39 -15.02
CA ILE A 757 -32.75 -6.23 -13.66
C ILE A 757 -32.23 -7.59 -13.18
N VAL A 758 -31.09 -7.55 -12.51
CA VAL A 758 -30.50 -8.71 -11.85
C VAL A 758 -30.63 -8.52 -10.35
N LEU A 759 -31.32 -9.43 -9.68
CA LEU A 759 -31.47 -9.42 -8.24
C LEU A 759 -30.59 -10.49 -7.62
N ILE A 760 -29.88 -10.12 -6.55
CA ILE A 760 -28.97 -11.02 -5.85
C ILE A 760 -29.53 -11.26 -4.45
N SER A 761 -29.72 -12.53 -4.10
CA SER A 761 -30.16 -12.91 -2.77
C SER A 761 -29.01 -13.00 -1.77
N SER A 762 -29.36 -13.00 -0.48
CA SER A 762 -28.42 -13.26 0.62
C SER A 762 -27.70 -14.62 0.54
N ARG A 763 -28.16 -15.53 -0.34
CA ARG A 763 -27.50 -16.82 -0.65
C ARG A 763 -26.68 -16.79 -1.94
N LYS A 764 -26.36 -15.60 -2.47
CA LYS A 764 -25.58 -15.38 -3.70
C LYS A 764 -26.22 -16.01 -4.96
N LYS A 765 -27.55 -16.18 -4.97
CA LYS A 765 -28.31 -16.57 -6.16
C LYS A 765 -28.73 -15.32 -6.93
N SER A 766 -28.56 -15.35 -8.24
CA SER A 766 -28.93 -14.28 -9.17
C SER A 766 -30.24 -14.62 -9.89
N TYR A 767 -31.16 -13.66 -9.93
CA TYR A 767 -32.43 -13.74 -10.66
C TYR A 767 -32.46 -12.64 -11.71
N ILE A 768 -32.60 -13.01 -12.98
CA ILE A 768 -32.65 -12.06 -14.11
C ILE A 768 -34.10 -11.90 -14.52
N ILE A 769 -34.60 -10.67 -14.52
CA ILE A 769 -35.99 -10.34 -14.85
C ILE A 769 -36.00 -9.29 -15.96
N ASN A 770 -36.75 -9.55 -17.02
CA ASN A 770 -36.96 -8.55 -18.07
C ASN A 770 -37.84 -7.44 -17.54
N ILE A 771 -37.50 -6.19 -17.84
CA ILE A 771 -38.27 -5.07 -17.28
C ILE A 771 -39.72 -5.05 -17.76
N THR A 772 -40.00 -5.64 -18.92
CA THR A 772 -41.35 -5.86 -19.47
C THR A 772 -42.23 -6.75 -18.59
N GLU A 773 -41.65 -7.67 -17.82
CA GLU A 773 -42.37 -8.54 -16.88
C GLU A 773 -42.74 -7.80 -15.59
N VAL A 774 -42.07 -6.69 -15.30
CA VAL A 774 -42.33 -5.90 -14.09
C VAL A 774 -43.56 -5.01 -14.30
N PRO A 775 -44.62 -5.15 -13.50
CA PRO A 775 -45.86 -4.43 -13.72
C PRO A 775 -45.72 -2.94 -13.39
N LEU A 776 -46.33 -2.11 -14.23
CA LEU A 776 -46.49 -0.68 -13.99
C LEU A 776 -47.67 -0.46 -13.03
N ARG A 777 -47.42 0.19 -11.89
CA ARG A 777 -48.39 0.44 -10.83
C ARG A 777 -48.23 1.86 -10.28
N THR A 778 -49.28 2.38 -9.63
CA THR A 778 -49.24 3.68 -8.95
C THR A 778 -48.25 3.67 -7.80
N ARG A 779 -47.79 4.85 -7.34
CA ARG A 779 -46.78 4.89 -6.26
C ARG A 779 -47.24 4.23 -4.96
N ALA A 780 -48.51 4.35 -4.58
CA ALA A 780 -49.00 3.78 -3.32
C ALA A 780 -49.31 2.27 -3.40
N ALA A 781 -49.28 1.66 -4.58
CA ALA A 781 -49.55 0.23 -4.74
C ALA A 781 -48.38 -0.65 -4.25
N SER A 782 -48.70 -1.89 -3.88
CA SER A 782 -47.72 -2.95 -3.60
C SER A 782 -47.15 -3.55 -4.90
N GLY A 783 -45.96 -4.14 -4.81
CA GLY A 783 -45.36 -4.87 -5.92
C GLY A 783 -45.92 -6.27 -6.13
N SER A 784 -45.65 -6.84 -7.31
CA SER A 784 -45.98 -8.22 -7.64
C SER A 784 -44.84 -9.16 -7.30
N GLN A 785 -45.15 -10.37 -6.83
CA GLN A 785 -44.14 -11.39 -6.52
C GLN A 785 -43.53 -11.92 -7.82
N LEU A 786 -42.29 -11.56 -8.12
CA LEU A 786 -41.59 -12.03 -9.33
C LEU A 786 -40.41 -12.96 -9.01
N VAL A 787 -39.91 -12.93 -7.77
CA VAL A 787 -38.87 -13.85 -7.30
C VAL A 787 -39.39 -14.66 -6.12
N SER A 788 -39.37 -15.98 -6.21
CA SER A 788 -39.64 -16.84 -5.06
C SER A 788 -38.35 -17.12 -4.30
N LEU A 789 -38.34 -16.83 -3.00
CA LEU A 789 -37.17 -16.95 -2.11
C LEU A 789 -37.38 -18.08 -1.10
N GLY A 790 -36.29 -18.74 -0.72
CA GLY A 790 -36.32 -19.76 0.34
C GLY A 790 -36.59 -19.19 1.74
N LYS A 791 -36.79 -20.06 2.74
CA LYS A 791 -36.98 -19.64 4.14
C LYS A 791 -35.81 -18.75 4.60
N LYS A 792 -36.13 -17.55 5.12
CA LYS A 792 -35.19 -16.50 5.58
C LYS A 792 -34.24 -15.94 4.50
N GLU A 793 -34.45 -16.29 3.23
CA GLU A 793 -33.70 -15.70 2.12
C GLU A 793 -34.33 -14.34 1.74
N VAL A 794 -33.48 -13.34 1.50
CA VAL A 794 -33.89 -11.98 1.16
C VAL A 794 -33.11 -11.48 -0.05
N ILE A 795 -33.65 -10.50 -0.77
CA ILE A 795 -32.92 -9.77 -1.81
C ILE A 795 -32.00 -8.74 -1.14
N ASP A 796 -30.70 -8.85 -1.41
CA ASP A 796 -29.66 -7.97 -0.88
C ASP A 796 -29.29 -6.87 -1.87
N GLU A 797 -29.24 -7.16 -3.18
CA GLU A 797 -28.77 -6.20 -4.19
C GLU A 797 -29.58 -6.25 -5.49
N LEU A 798 -29.58 -5.11 -6.19
CA LEU A 798 -30.17 -4.95 -7.52
C LEU A 798 -29.15 -4.32 -8.46
N ILE A 799 -28.94 -4.92 -9.63
CA ILE A 799 -28.06 -4.39 -10.68
C ILE A 799 -28.83 -4.28 -12.00
N LEU A 800 -28.73 -3.13 -12.66
CA LEU A 800 -29.30 -2.90 -13.98
C LEU A 800 -28.44 -3.58 -15.06
N TYR A 801 -29.07 -4.31 -15.98
CA TYR A 801 -28.41 -5.05 -17.07
C TYR A 801 -29.04 -4.68 -18.42
N SER A 802 -28.34 -3.88 -19.23
CA SER A 802 -28.75 -3.56 -20.60
C SER A 802 -28.10 -4.52 -21.60
N ARG A 803 -28.88 -5.12 -22.51
CA ARG A 803 -28.31 -5.81 -23.69
C ARG A 803 -27.74 -4.75 -24.64
N SER A 804 -26.45 -4.85 -24.98
CA SER A 804 -25.91 -4.13 -26.12
C SER A 804 -26.52 -4.71 -27.40
N ASN A 805 -27.34 -3.93 -28.11
CA ASN A 805 -27.79 -4.28 -29.46
C ASN A 805 -26.58 -4.25 -30.39
N ASN A 806 -26.01 -5.42 -30.69
CA ASN A 806 -25.11 -5.57 -31.84
C ASN A 806 -25.95 -5.43 -33.11
N LYS A 807 -26.07 -4.22 -33.64
CA LYS A 807 -26.18 -4.04 -35.09
C LYS A 807 -24.75 -3.92 -35.60
N GLN A 808 -24.25 -4.98 -36.24
CA GLN A 808 -23.08 -4.90 -37.11
C GLN A 808 -23.35 -3.81 -38.14
N TYR A 809 -22.54 -2.75 -38.11
CA TYR A 809 -22.32 -1.93 -39.29
C TYR A 809 -21.42 -2.76 -40.21
N ASP A 810 -22.03 -3.50 -41.13
CA ASP A 810 -21.31 -3.97 -42.31
C ASP A 810 -21.21 -2.81 -43.29
N SER A 811 -20.08 -2.12 -43.26
CA SER A 811 -19.64 -1.28 -44.36
C SER A 811 -19.10 -2.19 -45.47
N SER A 812 -19.95 -2.51 -46.44
CA SER A 812 -19.48 -2.86 -47.78
C SER A 812 -20.34 -2.13 -48.79
N ASP A 813 -19.75 -1.09 -49.38
CA ASP A 813 -20.19 -0.51 -50.62
C ASP A 813 -20.14 -1.59 -51.71
N THR A 814 -21.31 -2.03 -52.18
CA THR A 814 -21.45 -2.53 -53.55
C THR A 814 -22.78 -2.04 -54.10
N THR A 815 -22.66 -1.34 -55.22
CA THR A 815 -23.70 -0.74 -56.07
C THR A 815 -24.88 -1.67 -56.39
N PRO A 816 -26.09 -1.13 -56.64
CA PRO A 816 -27.30 -1.92 -56.78
C PRO A 816 -27.48 -2.40 -58.22
N THR A 817 -27.45 -3.73 -58.43
CA THR A 817 -27.99 -4.34 -59.65
C THR A 817 -29.38 -4.89 -59.38
N GLN A 818 -30.35 -4.30 -60.05
CA GLN A 818 -31.73 -4.77 -60.15
C GLN A 818 -31.76 -6.25 -60.59
N THR A 819 -32.67 -7.07 -60.02
CA THR A 819 -33.59 -7.91 -60.82
C THR A 819 -34.56 -8.77 -59.96
N THR A 820 -35.85 -8.52 -60.18
CA THR A 820 -36.98 -9.46 -60.39
C THR A 820 -37.24 -10.68 -59.47
N LYS A 821 -38.49 -10.68 -58.96
CA LYS A 821 -39.36 -11.76 -58.45
C LYS A 821 -39.14 -13.19 -59.00
N ARG A 822 -39.21 -14.20 -58.11
CA ARG A 822 -40.13 -15.39 -58.10
C ARG A 822 -39.59 -16.50 -57.16
N SER A 823 -40.28 -16.83 -56.06
CA SER A 823 -41.28 -17.93 -55.87
C SER A 823 -40.73 -19.35 -55.64
N LYS A 824 -41.00 -19.86 -54.42
CA LYS A 824 -41.40 -21.22 -53.98
C LYS A 824 -40.57 -22.49 -54.31
N LEU A 825 -40.50 -23.34 -53.26
CA LEU A 825 -40.57 -24.83 -53.18
C LEU A 825 -39.28 -25.66 -52.94
N LYS A 826 -39.16 -26.08 -51.67
CA LYS A 826 -38.92 -27.43 -51.07
C LYS A 826 -38.18 -28.55 -51.83
N LYS A 827 -37.39 -29.26 -51.00
CA LYS A 827 -36.86 -30.66 -51.08
C LYS A 827 -35.68 -30.83 -52.05
N ASN A 828 -34.61 -31.57 -51.79
CA ASN A 828 -34.48 -32.82 -51.05
C ASN A 828 -33.00 -33.10 -50.65
N LYS A 829 -32.83 -34.10 -49.75
CA LYS A 829 -31.58 -34.69 -49.26
C LYS A 829 -30.64 -35.25 -50.35
N LYS A 830 -29.31 -35.16 -50.16
CA LYS A 830 -28.37 -36.27 -49.83
C LYS A 830 -26.93 -35.98 -50.28
N LYS A 831 -26.00 -36.26 -49.35
CA LYS A 831 -24.71 -36.96 -49.48
C LYS A 831 -23.66 -36.47 -50.50
N LYS A 832 -22.47 -36.25 -49.90
CA LYS A 832 -21.19 -36.95 -50.12
C LYS A 832 -20.05 -36.14 -50.76
N GLN A 833 -18.94 -36.22 -50.01
CA GLN A 833 -17.54 -36.38 -50.43
C GLN A 833 -16.84 -35.19 -51.10
N ILE A 834 -16.01 -34.58 -50.26
CA ILE A 834 -14.76 -33.90 -50.58
C ILE A 834 -13.81 -34.89 -51.29
N PRO A 835 -13.04 -34.41 -52.27
CA PRO A 835 -11.62 -34.74 -52.31
C PRO A 835 -10.73 -33.49 -52.38
N LEU A 836 -9.53 -33.67 -51.81
CA LEU A 836 -8.37 -32.80 -51.87
C LEU A 836 -7.89 -32.58 -53.32
N PHE A 837 -7.30 -31.41 -53.59
CA PHE A 837 -6.02 -31.17 -54.29
C PHE A 837 -5.62 -29.71 -53.95
N GLU A 838 -4.50 -29.44 -53.26
CA GLU A 838 -3.11 -29.37 -53.75
C GLU A 838 -2.82 -28.12 -54.63
N ASP A 839 -1.99 -27.24 -54.05
CA ASP A 839 -0.83 -26.54 -54.64
C ASP A 839 -0.93 -25.35 -55.62
N GLN A 840 0.00 -24.42 -55.36
CA GLN A 840 0.54 -23.31 -56.17
C GLN A 840 -0.38 -22.07 -56.28
N LYS A 841 -0.04 -20.90 -55.71
CA LYS A 841 1.19 -20.11 -55.79
C LYS A 841 1.26 -19.05 -54.69
#